data_AF-N4V476-F1
#
_entry.id   AF-N4V476-F1
#
_cell.length_a   1.000
_cell.length_b   1.000
_cell.length_c   1.000
_cell.angle_alpha   90.00
_cell.angle_beta   90.00
_cell.angle_gamma   90.00
#
_symmetry.space_group_name_H-M   'P 1'
#
loop_
_entity.id
_entity.type
_entity.pdbx_description
1 polymer ?
#
loop_
_entity_poly.entity_id
_entity_poly.type
_entity_poly.pdbx_seq_one_letter_code
_entity_poly.pdbx_strand_id
1 'polypeptide(L)'
;MRLLGDWFNVIHPLAPILLRRRFLQRLQQGVADVDAEFCGLVISVCAATKATLPRGDYGPVTVDYCVDFLDAHGLLKSQFTRDSFSMDRCIALYNIGTAMSATTKSGLSSMRAYHALSEAAAGARYLAYYRIHEHDEAEQQLLRRLIWLLFASACSADIFGRLPISLLSQDRIENFPRPLPLSDNQMEPGAPDSCHEPPWHGDDTTYVPGLNSLSDLFLIWQEVQQVPDGTEPQTIITRYLGKIQRVLDNLPPELRWRGGLSRPAHVTEGHDVQIANLFVTSLNIRSNILQKFGPTDKSALEHQKIVDDLLEILYHLPRAVFDANGSSLVPKIRDIGAAYLEQTQLGNGVGEVEIGDARIKLERLLRKLDDLDCWQGIGVLDTPPLRVETLGTPWSILPKLRRPLPRNRECYNYSPRFAPAQHAHPHLRRSDKGSVQLIVKGKPFLMLPGELHNSSLSSAKFMSEVWPKMKSDHINTLLGSVTWEMIEPKEGHFDFSELDLVLQGAREHDMHLVLLWFGTYKNADSRAFAALLRHLAEVDSQHQTVLMVQVQNETGVLGDSRDRSHRANKAFAEPIPSDLLQYLSRVDTHSRFKKRISSVPSSGNHSWESLFGPGTAADEAFMAHLISSYVGRVAAAGKAEYPIPLYTNTWLNIEGQSELDFGGGAPVVVGGGDKPGIYPSGGPCPHVLDIWRFNTPSLDLLAPDLYFHDYETVCRNYTEQGNTLFIPEQRRDEYGARRIWLSYATYGALGASPFGIDTGSDVIGREFKLLNQTKQYFLDAAPEDRFGFFFDEEPSEKKPEQWTRTFGDIKVIVERCFVFGKPGPGAGMIIHLGNSKFLLVGRGFHARFKEARKDATFGGILWGEEKEVDENGNLQTLRILNGDETRHGEFMMMPNDDPDYGGFPIAVTPGARTCIAEVEAYWIAEDEDDR
;
A
#
# COMPACT_ATOMS: atom_id res chain seq x y z
N MET A 1 -35.24 -5.22 16.70
CA MET A 1 -36.51 -4.56 16.30
C MET A 1 -36.32 -3.17 15.71
N ARG A 2 -35.68 -2.20 16.40
CA ARG A 2 -35.44 -0.84 15.85
C ARG A 2 -34.73 -0.86 14.48
N LEU A 3 -33.58 -1.53 14.38
CA LEU A 3 -32.82 -1.73 13.13
C LEU A 3 -33.67 -2.30 11.98
N LEU A 4 -34.58 -3.22 12.28
CA LEU A 4 -35.46 -3.83 11.27
C LEU A 4 -36.52 -2.83 10.81
N GLY A 5 -37.09 -2.05 11.74
CA GLY A 5 -38.01 -0.96 11.41
C GLY A 5 -37.36 0.07 10.51
N ASP A 6 -36.13 0.49 10.83
CA ASP A 6 -35.37 1.46 10.04
C ASP A 6 -34.98 0.90 8.65
N TRP A 7 -34.71 -0.42 8.55
CA TRP A 7 -34.55 -1.05 7.23
C TRP A 7 -35.79 -0.85 6.36
N PHE A 8 -36.98 -1.20 6.88
CA PHE A 8 -38.22 -1.11 6.10
C PHE A 8 -38.60 0.33 5.76
N ASN A 9 -38.36 1.26 6.67
CA ASN A 9 -38.70 2.67 6.46
C ASN A 9 -37.73 3.39 5.52
N VAL A 10 -36.44 3.07 5.59
CA VAL A 10 -35.38 3.89 4.98
C VAL A 10 -34.65 3.20 3.83
N ILE A 11 -34.44 1.88 3.92
CA ILE A 11 -33.59 1.13 2.98
C ILE A 11 -34.44 0.39 1.95
N HIS A 12 -35.60 -0.13 2.34
CA HIS A 12 -36.54 -0.78 1.42
C HIS A 12 -36.85 0.04 0.16
N PRO A 13 -37.03 1.38 0.22
CA PRO A 13 -37.23 2.18 -1.00
C PRO A 13 -36.09 2.09 -2.01
N LEU A 14 -34.86 1.83 -1.57
CA LEU A 14 -33.70 1.65 -2.44
C LEU A 14 -33.45 0.18 -2.80
N ALA A 15 -33.73 -0.73 -1.88
CA ALA A 15 -33.53 -2.17 -2.02
C ALA A 15 -34.80 -2.95 -1.64
N PRO A 16 -35.85 -2.96 -2.49
CA PRO A 16 -37.15 -3.57 -2.17
C PRO A 16 -37.14 -5.11 -2.30
N ILE A 17 -36.18 -5.78 -1.66
CA ILE A 17 -35.88 -7.22 -1.77
C ILE A 17 -36.43 -8.08 -0.63
N LEU A 18 -37.19 -7.50 0.28
CA LEU A 18 -37.85 -8.20 1.38
C LEU A 18 -39.31 -7.81 1.47
N LEU A 19 -40.19 -8.79 1.70
CA LEU A 19 -41.58 -8.56 2.09
C LEU A 19 -41.67 -8.43 3.60
N ARG A 20 -42.24 -7.32 4.08
CA ARG A 20 -42.22 -7.01 5.52
C ARG A 20 -42.98 -8.02 6.34
N ARG A 21 -44.18 -8.39 5.87
CA ARG A 21 -45.07 -9.33 6.56
C ARG A 21 -44.40 -10.70 6.71
N ARG A 22 -44.02 -11.32 5.60
CA ARG A 22 -43.32 -12.62 5.58
C ARG A 22 -42.06 -12.61 6.46
N PHE A 23 -41.23 -11.58 6.38
CA PHE A 23 -40.00 -11.49 7.16
C PHE A 23 -40.27 -11.38 8.66
N LEU A 24 -41.16 -10.49 9.09
CA LEU A 24 -41.47 -10.28 10.50
C LEU A 24 -42.21 -11.47 11.12
N GLN A 25 -43.11 -12.13 10.39
CA GLN A 25 -43.79 -13.32 10.86
C GLN A 25 -42.82 -14.48 11.11
N ARG A 26 -41.89 -14.74 10.18
CA ARG A 26 -40.83 -15.75 10.37
C ARG A 26 -39.96 -15.42 11.59
N LEU A 27 -39.63 -14.15 11.81
CA LEU A 27 -38.86 -13.73 12.98
C LEU A 27 -39.64 -13.92 14.29
N GLN A 28 -40.92 -13.57 14.32
CA GLN A 28 -41.78 -13.74 15.50
C GLN A 28 -42.04 -15.21 15.84
N GLN A 29 -42.06 -16.08 14.83
CA GLN A 29 -42.22 -17.52 14.98
C GLN A 29 -40.94 -18.23 15.46
N GLY A 30 -39.83 -17.52 15.66
CA GLY A 30 -38.55 -18.10 16.10
C GLY A 30 -37.83 -18.88 15.00
N VAL A 31 -38.13 -18.64 13.71
CA VAL A 31 -37.45 -19.34 12.60
C VAL A 31 -35.94 -19.10 12.62
N ALA A 32 -35.49 -17.93 13.08
CA ALA A 32 -34.07 -17.59 13.18
C ALA A 32 -33.31 -18.45 14.22
N ASP A 33 -34.02 -19.10 15.14
CA ASP A 33 -33.40 -19.97 16.15
C ASP A 33 -33.06 -21.37 15.60
N VAL A 34 -33.64 -21.74 14.44
CA VAL A 34 -33.54 -23.09 13.86
C VAL A 34 -33.08 -23.10 12.41
N ASP A 35 -33.23 -22.00 11.67
CA ASP A 35 -32.79 -21.83 10.29
C ASP A 35 -31.60 -20.87 10.22
N ALA A 36 -30.42 -21.44 9.96
CA ALA A 36 -29.18 -20.70 9.88
C ALA A 36 -29.17 -19.65 8.76
N GLU A 37 -29.81 -19.91 7.62
CA GLU A 37 -29.82 -18.97 6.50
C GLU A 37 -30.75 -17.80 6.77
N PHE A 38 -31.91 -18.06 7.39
CA PHE A 38 -32.80 -16.99 7.84
C PHE A 38 -32.18 -16.18 8.97
N CYS A 39 -31.49 -16.82 9.91
CA CYS A 39 -30.70 -16.11 10.93
C CYS A 39 -29.65 -15.21 10.28
N GLY A 40 -28.92 -15.76 9.30
CA GLY A 40 -27.95 -15.01 8.50
C GLY A 40 -28.57 -13.82 7.77
N LEU A 41 -29.78 -13.99 7.21
CA LEU A 41 -30.55 -12.90 6.60
C LEU A 41 -30.91 -11.81 7.62
N VAL A 42 -31.40 -12.17 8.81
CA VAL A 42 -31.73 -11.19 9.87
C VAL A 42 -30.51 -10.36 10.28
N ILE A 43 -29.36 -11.01 10.44
CA ILE A 43 -28.10 -10.34 10.77
C ILE A 43 -27.63 -9.45 9.61
N SER A 44 -27.78 -9.91 8.36
CA SER A 44 -27.44 -9.11 7.17
C SER A 44 -28.25 -7.81 7.07
N VAL A 45 -29.54 -7.86 7.45
CA VAL A 45 -30.43 -6.70 7.49
C VAL A 45 -29.93 -5.70 8.54
N CYS A 46 -29.50 -6.19 9.71
CA CYS A 46 -28.90 -5.34 10.73
C CYS A 46 -27.60 -4.67 10.25
N ALA A 47 -26.74 -5.41 9.55
CA ALA A 47 -25.51 -4.89 8.96
C ALA A 47 -25.79 -3.81 7.91
N ALA A 48 -26.69 -4.07 6.96
CA ALA A 48 -27.10 -3.12 5.94
C ALA A 48 -27.70 -1.85 6.59
N THR A 49 -28.57 -1.99 7.61
CA THR A 49 -29.10 -0.84 8.33
C THR A 49 -28.03 -0.03 9.02
N LYS A 50 -27.07 -0.67 9.70
CA LYS A 50 -26.00 0.07 10.36
C LYS A 50 -25.08 0.76 9.36
N ALA A 51 -24.80 0.13 8.21
CA ALA A 51 -24.00 0.71 7.15
C ALA A 51 -24.67 1.94 6.50
N THR A 52 -26.00 1.87 6.29
CA THR A 52 -26.77 2.97 5.72
C THR A 52 -27.11 4.05 6.74
N LEU A 53 -27.25 3.74 8.03
CA LEU A 53 -27.60 4.71 9.07
C LEU A 53 -26.52 4.74 10.17
N PRO A 54 -25.31 5.25 9.85
CA PRO A 54 -24.16 5.18 10.76
C PRO A 54 -24.39 5.98 12.05
N ARG A 55 -25.12 7.10 11.99
CA ARG A 55 -25.51 7.94 13.14
C ARG A 55 -26.63 7.35 13.99
N GLY A 56 -27.28 6.29 13.53
CA GLY A 56 -28.29 5.59 14.31
C GLY A 56 -27.64 4.94 15.54
N ASP A 57 -28.14 5.29 16.72
CA ASP A 57 -27.78 4.61 17.96
C ASP A 57 -28.54 3.29 18.06
N TYR A 58 -27.80 2.21 17.80
CA TYR A 58 -28.26 0.84 17.87
C TYR A 58 -27.47 0.05 18.92
N GLY A 59 -26.87 0.75 19.89
CA GLY A 59 -26.00 0.15 20.90
C GLY A 59 -24.74 -0.46 20.27
N PRO A 60 -24.36 -1.71 20.62
CA PRO A 60 -23.08 -2.31 20.22
C PRO A 60 -23.04 -2.82 18.77
N VAL A 61 -24.13 -2.71 18.01
CA VAL A 61 -24.20 -3.30 16.66
C VAL A 61 -23.36 -2.48 15.67
N THR A 62 -22.33 -3.12 15.11
CA THR A 62 -21.51 -2.62 14.00
C THR A 62 -21.58 -3.58 12.81
N VAL A 63 -21.15 -3.14 11.62
CA VAL A 63 -21.05 -4.03 10.45
C VAL A 63 -20.06 -5.16 10.73
N ASP A 64 -18.90 -4.85 11.29
CA ASP A 64 -17.89 -5.84 11.68
C ASP A 64 -18.44 -6.85 12.68
N TYR A 65 -19.18 -6.39 13.70
CA TYR A 65 -19.83 -7.28 14.66
C TYR A 65 -20.81 -8.25 13.98
N CYS A 66 -21.62 -7.76 13.04
CA CYS A 66 -22.54 -8.62 12.29
C CYS A 66 -21.79 -9.64 11.43
N VAL A 67 -20.72 -9.22 10.75
CA VAL A 67 -19.91 -10.10 9.90
C VAL A 67 -19.21 -11.17 10.74
N ASP A 68 -18.58 -10.79 11.85
CA ASP A 68 -17.92 -11.71 12.77
C ASP A 68 -18.92 -12.71 13.37
N PHE A 69 -20.14 -12.26 13.67
CA PHE A 69 -21.21 -13.13 14.14
C PHE A 69 -21.61 -14.19 13.10
N LEU A 70 -21.75 -13.79 11.82
CA LEU A 70 -22.06 -14.69 10.72
C LEU A 70 -20.97 -15.75 10.53
N ASP A 71 -19.70 -15.35 10.59
CA ASP A 71 -18.54 -16.23 10.37
C ASP A 71 -18.34 -17.22 11.53
N ALA A 72 -18.45 -16.72 12.78
CA ALA A 72 -18.30 -17.52 13.98
C ALA A 72 -19.34 -18.64 14.07
N HIS A 73 -20.57 -18.37 13.63
CA HIS A 73 -21.67 -19.34 13.65
C HIS A 73 -21.86 -20.07 12.31
N GLY A 74 -21.06 -19.74 11.29
CA GLY A 74 -21.13 -20.36 9.97
C GLY A 74 -22.48 -20.22 9.27
N LEU A 75 -23.24 -19.16 9.57
CA LEU A 75 -24.64 -18.99 9.13
C LEU A 75 -24.80 -18.90 7.61
N LEU A 76 -23.78 -18.39 6.93
CA LEU A 76 -23.71 -18.27 5.48
C LEU A 76 -22.54 -19.08 4.89
N LYS A 77 -22.03 -20.11 5.57
CA LYS A 77 -20.97 -20.96 4.98
C LYS A 77 -21.54 -21.87 3.90
N SER A 78 -20.82 -22.02 2.79
CA SER A 78 -21.17 -23.00 1.77
C SER A 78 -20.83 -24.39 2.30
N GLN A 79 -21.78 -25.32 2.22
CA GLN A 79 -21.57 -26.72 2.57
C GLN A 79 -21.69 -27.52 1.28
N PHE A 80 -20.62 -28.18 0.85
CA PHE A 80 -20.59 -29.03 -0.35
C PHE A 80 -21.63 -30.18 -0.32
N THR A 81 -22.31 -30.39 0.80
CA THR A 81 -23.36 -31.39 1.02
C THR A 81 -24.80 -30.85 0.86
N ARG A 82 -25.00 -29.51 0.78
CA ARG A 82 -26.33 -28.90 0.60
C ARG A 82 -26.52 -28.50 -0.86
N ASP A 83 -27.57 -29.07 -1.47
CA ASP A 83 -27.78 -29.13 -2.92
C ASP A 83 -28.55 -27.92 -3.52
N SER A 84 -28.41 -26.70 -2.99
CA SER A 84 -28.92 -25.49 -3.66
C SER A 84 -28.52 -24.17 -3.00
N PHE A 85 -28.49 -23.11 -3.81
CA PHE A 85 -28.63 -21.74 -3.33
C PHE A 85 -30.06 -21.48 -2.85
N SER A 86 -30.25 -20.56 -1.89
CA SER A 86 -31.57 -20.10 -1.44
C SER A 86 -31.73 -18.59 -1.63
N MET A 87 -32.97 -18.12 -1.63
CA MET A 87 -33.28 -16.69 -1.72
C MET A 87 -32.70 -15.92 -0.54
N ASP A 88 -32.90 -16.43 0.67
CA ASP A 88 -32.42 -15.82 1.91
C ASP A 88 -30.90 -15.66 1.89
N ARG A 89 -30.16 -16.70 1.47
CA ARG A 89 -28.71 -16.65 1.34
C ARG A 89 -28.27 -15.59 0.33
N CYS A 90 -28.90 -15.53 -0.84
CA CYS A 90 -28.54 -14.58 -1.89
C CYS A 90 -28.77 -13.12 -1.44
N ILE A 91 -29.90 -12.85 -0.78
CA ILE A 91 -30.20 -11.52 -0.22
C ILE A 91 -29.24 -11.19 0.93
N ALA A 92 -28.94 -12.16 1.80
CA ALA A 92 -28.03 -11.95 2.92
C ALA A 92 -26.62 -11.58 2.47
N LEU A 93 -26.10 -12.30 1.47
CA LEU A 93 -24.80 -12.03 0.87
C LEU A 93 -24.76 -10.69 0.13
N TYR A 94 -25.85 -10.30 -0.55
CA TYR A 94 -25.97 -8.96 -1.13
C TYR A 94 -25.92 -7.85 -0.07
N ASN A 95 -26.71 -7.98 1.00
CA ASN A 95 -26.75 -7.01 2.10
C ASN A 95 -25.37 -6.88 2.79
N ILE A 96 -24.71 -8.00 3.05
CA ILE A 96 -23.38 -8.01 3.68
C ILE A 96 -22.31 -7.44 2.74
N GLY A 97 -22.32 -7.85 1.47
CA GLY A 97 -21.39 -7.34 0.48
C GLY A 97 -21.49 -5.82 0.29
N THR A 98 -22.71 -5.29 0.22
CA THR A 98 -22.95 -3.84 0.14
C THR A 98 -22.59 -3.11 1.44
N ALA A 99 -22.92 -3.68 2.61
CA ALA A 99 -22.56 -3.11 3.91
C ALA A 99 -21.03 -3.03 4.13
N MET A 100 -20.30 -4.08 3.79
CA MET A 100 -18.82 -4.09 3.87
C MET A 100 -18.21 -3.12 2.85
N SER A 101 -18.75 -3.04 1.64
CA SER A 101 -18.30 -2.05 0.65
C SER A 101 -18.50 -0.61 1.12
N ALA A 102 -19.51 -0.36 1.95
CA ALA A 102 -19.83 0.96 2.48
C ALA A 102 -18.98 1.39 3.68
N THR A 103 -18.38 0.45 4.41
CA THR A 103 -17.72 0.71 5.70
C THR A 103 -16.23 0.44 5.70
N THR A 104 -15.73 -0.37 4.76
CA THR A 104 -14.29 -0.63 4.63
C THR A 104 -13.58 0.51 3.89
N LYS A 105 -12.35 0.83 4.30
CA LYS A 105 -11.52 1.85 3.63
C LYS A 105 -11.24 1.53 2.15
N SER A 106 -11.17 0.24 1.81
CA SER A 106 -11.01 -0.25 0.43
C SER A 106 -12.29 -0.09 -0.41
N GLY A 107 -13.43 0.21 0.20
CA GLY A 107 -14.71 0.34 -0.50
C GLY A 107 -15.06 -0.89 -1.35
N LEU A 108 -15.44 -0.65 -2.61
CA LEU A 108 -15.75 -1.68 -3.61
C LEU A 108 -14.55 -2.62 -3.94
N SER A 109 -13.32 -2.28 -3.53
CA SER A 109 -12.14 -3.16 -3.70
C SER A 109 -11.90 -4.13 -2.53
N SER A 110 -12.79 -4.15 -1.53
CA SER A 110 -12.74 -5.12 -0.43
C SER A 110 -12.92 -6.55 -0.96
N MET A 111 -11.93 -7.41 -0.72
CA MET A 111 -11.97 -8.83 -1.11
C MET A 111 -13.22 -9.53 -0.53
N ARG A 112 -13.53 -9.30 0.75
CA ARG A 112 -14.69 -9.91 1.42
C ARG A 112 -16.00 -9.45 0.80
N ALA A 113 -16.11 -8.16 0.46
CA ALA A 113 -17.28 -7.61 -0.20
C ALA A 113 -17.45 -8.17 -1.62
N TYR A 114 -16.36 -8.21 -2.39
CA TYR A 114 -16.34 -8.78 -3.72
C TYR A 114 -16.75 -10.26 -3.72
N HIS A 115 -16.23 -11.05 -2.76
CA HIS A 115 -16.60 -12.45 -2.58
C HIS A 115 -18.10 -12.61 -2.28
N ALA A 116 -18.63 -11.88 -1.29
CA ALA A 116 -20.04 -11.95 -0.92
C ALA A 116 -20.97 -11.56 -2.09
N LEU A 117 -20.65 -10.47 -2.80
CA LEU A 117 -21.43 -10.03 -3.98
C LEU A 117 -21.33 -11.01 -5.15
N SER A 118 -20.15 -11.61 -5.37
CA SER A 118 -19.95 -12.63 -6.41
C SER A 118 -20.74 -13.91 -6.11
N GLU A 119 -20.79 -14.32 -4.85
CA GLU A 119 -21.58 -15.47 -4.43
C GLU A 119 -23.09 -15.18 -4.51
N ALA A 120 -23.53 -13.98 -4.11
CA ALA A 120 -24.90 -13.53 -4.31
C ALA A 120 -25.29 -13.53 -5.81
N ALA A 121 -24.39 -13.06 -6.69
CA ALA A 121 -24.59 -13.08 -8.14
C ALA A 121 -24.62 -14.50 -8.72
N ALA A 122 -23.76 -15.42 -8.24
CA ALA A 122 -23.81 -16.82 -8.64
C ALA A 122 -25.14 -17.47 -8.25
N GLY A 123 -25.57 -17.29 -6.99
CA GLY A 123 -26.81 -17.85 -6.49
C GLY A 123 -28.06 -17.27 -7.15
N ALA A 124 -28.14 -15.95 -7.30
CA ALA A 124 -29.28 -15.30 -7.95
C ALA A 124 -29.45 -15.75 -9.41
N ARG A 125 -28.35 -15.92 -10.15
CA ARG A 125 -28.38 -16.48 -11.51
C ARG A 125 -28.84 -17.93 -11.53
N TYR A 126 -28.32 -18.74 -10.62
CA TYR A 126 -28.71 -20.14 -10.52
C TYR A 126 -30.22 -20.26 -10.29
N LEU A 127 -30.74 -19.52 -9.31
CA LEU A 127 -32.16 -19.49 -9.00
C LEU A 127 -32.98 -18.99 -10.19
N ALA A 128 -32.57 -17.90 -10.84
CA ALA A 128 -33.37 -17.27 -11.89
C ALA A 128 -33.45 -18.10 -13.18
N TYR A 129 -32.40 -18.84 -13.51
CA TYR A 129 -32.36 -19.62 -14.76
C TYR A 129 -32.75 -21.09 -14.58
N TYR A 130 -32.46 -21.69 -13.42
CA TYR A 130 -32.64 -23.13 -13.24
C TYR A 130 -33.76 -23.49 -12.25
N ARG A 131 -34.11 -22.61 -11.31
CA ARG A 131 -35.08 -22.92 -10.24
C ARG A 131 -36.22 -21.92 -10.11
N ILE A 132 -36.38 -20.99 -11.05
CA ILE A 132 -37.40 -19.93 -10.94
C ILE A 132 -38.83 -20.47 -10.86
N HIS A 133 -39.06 -21.66 -11.42
CA HIS A 133 -40.34 -22.36 -11.37
C HIS A 133 -40.65 -23.02 -10.02
N GLU A 134 -39.64 -23.15 -9.14
CA GLU A 134 -39.79 -23.67 -7.76
C GLU A 134 -40.24 -22.56 -6.79
N HIS A 135 -40.28 -21.30 -7.25
CA HIS A 135 -40.59 -20.11 -6.45
C HIS A 135 -42.00 -19.57 -6.73
N ASP A 136 -42.66 -19.09 -5.68
CA ASP A 136 -43.96 -18.40 -5.80
C ASP A 136 -43.82 -17.07 -6.59
N GLU A 137 -44.93 -16.49 -7.05
CA GLU A 137 -44.86 -15.26 -7.86
C GLU A 137 -44.18 -14.10 -7.13
N ALA A 138 -44.33 -14.01 -5.81
CA ALA A 138 -43.73 -12.96 -5.00
C ALA A 138 -42.20 -13.14 -4.93
N GLU A 139 -41.73 -14.35 -4.66
CA GLU A 139 -40.31 -14.73 -4.68
C GLU A 139 -39.68 -14.51 -6.05
N GLN A 140 -40.39 -14.83 -7.13
CA GLN A 140 -39.91 -14.52 -8.48
C GLN A 140 -39.73 -13.01 -8.70
N GLN A 141 -40.61 -12.16 -8.16
CA GLN A 141 -40.42 -10.71 -8.22
C GLN A 141 -39.23 -10.26 -7.35
N LEU A 142 -39.07 -10.78 -6.14
CA LEU A 142 -37.92 -10.46 -5.28
C LEU A 142 -36.59 -10.85 -5.94
N LEU A 143 -36.54 -12.01 -6.62
CA LEU A 143 -35.36 -12.45 -7.35
C LEU A 143 -35.00 -11.51 -8.51
N ARG A 144 -36.01 -11.05 -9.26
CA ARG A 144 -35.81 -10.05 -10.32
C ARG A 144 -35.27 -8.75 -9.74
N ARG A 145 -35.83 -8.27 -8.62
CA ARG A 145 -35.36 -7.07 -7.92
C ARG A 145 -33.89 -7.23 -7.49
N LEU A 146 -33.51 -8.38 -6.93
CA LEU A 146 -32.14 -8.68 -6.52
C LEU A 146 -31.16 -8.68 -7.70
N ILE A 147 -31.52 -9.29 -8.83
CA ILE A 147 -30.67 -9.31 -10.03
C ILE A 147 -30.39 -7.89 -10.55
N TRP A 148 -31.41 -7.03 -10.60
CA TRP A 148 -31.24 -5.64 -11.05
C TRP A 148 -30.43 -4.78 -10.05
N LEU A 149 -30.49 -5.09 -8.75
CA LEU A 149 -29.60 -4.46 -7.76
C LEU A 149 -28.15 -4.93 -7.87
N LEU A 150 -27.91 -6.22 -8.12
CA LEU A 150 -26.58 -6.76 -8.38
C LEU A 150 -25.98 -6.18 -9.67
N PHE A 151 -26.81 -6.00 -10.71
CA PHE A 151 -26.42 -5.32 -11.94
C PHE A 151 -26.01 -3.87 -11.67
N ALA A 152 -26.82 -3.11 -10.94
CA ALA A 152 -26.49 -1.74 -10.54
C ALA A 152 -25.18 -1.66 -9.74
N SER A 153 -24.92 -2.64 -8.86
CA SER A 153 -23.65 -2.74 -8.12
C SER A 153 -22.46 -3.02 -9.04
N ALA A 154 -22.62 -3.91 -10.04
CA ALA A 154 -21.58 -4.22 -11.01
C ALA A 154 -21.22 -3.00 -11.87
N CYS A 155 -22.23 -2.28 -12.39
CA CYS A 155 -22.00 -1.05 -13.16
C CYS A 155 -21.40 0.06 -12.31
N SER A 156 -21.78 0.19 -11.04
CA SER A 156 -21.15 1.17 -10.14
C SER A 156 -19.66 0.88 -9.94
N ALA A 157 -19.27 -0.39 -9.79
CA ALA A 157 -17.87 -0.78 -9.70
C ALA A 157 -17.09 -0.43 -10.98
N ASP A 158 -17.67 -0.73 -12.14
CA ASP A 158 -17.09 -0.43 -13.46
C ASP A 158 -16.86 1.08 -13.67
N ILE A 159 -17.84 1.93 -13.33
CA ILE A 159 -17.70 3.40 -13.39
C ILE A 159 -16.48 3.89 -12.60
N PHE A 160 -16.23 3.34 -11.41
CA PHE A 160 -15.08 3.70 -10.58
C PHE A 160 -13.78 2.98 -10.96
N GLY A 161 -13.70 2.36 -12.14
CA GLY A 161 -12.52 1.62 -12.61
C GLY A 161 -12.18 0.39 -11.77
N ARG A 162 -13.16 -0.18 -11.06
CA ARG A 162 -13.00 -1.40 -10.25
C ARG A 162 -13.49 -2.61 -11.04
N LEU A 163 -12.93 -3.78 -10.72
CA LEU A 163 -13.37 -5.03 -11.33
C LEU A 163 -14.84 -5.30 -10.98
N PRO A 164 -15.77 -5.36 -11.96
CA PRO A 164 -17.17 -5.66 -11.67
C PRO A 164 -17.36 -7.13 -11.33
N ILE A 165 -18.43 -7.43 -10.57
CA ILE A 165 -18.86 -8.82 -10.35
C ILE A 165 -19.43 -9.41 -11.64
N SER A 166 -19.11 -10.67 -11.92
CA SER A 166 -19.68 -11.38 -13.08
C SER A 166 -21.13 -11.78 -12.79
N LEU A 167 -22.08 -11.04 -13.37
CA LEU A 167 -23.50 -11.36 -13.33
C LEU A 167 -23.93 -12.02 -14.66
N LEU A 168 -24.47 -11.26 -15.60
CA LEU A 168 -24.92 -11.75 -16.89
C LEU A 168 -24.16 -11.04 -18.01
N SER A 169 -24.03 -11.70 -19.16
CA SER A 169 -23.59 -11.01 -20.38
C SER A 169 -24.58 -9.90 -20.73
N GLN A 170 -24.11 -8.88 -21.43
CA GLN A 170 -24.92 -7.72 -21.82
C GLN A 170 -26.23 -8.09 -22.50
N ASP A 171 -26.17 -8.92 -23.55
CA ASP A 171 -27.36 -9.41 -24.25
C ASP A 171 -28.35 -10.13 -23.32
N ARG A 172 -27.85 -10.86 -22.32
CA ARG A 172 -28.71 -11.56 -21.37
C ARG A 172 -29.36 -10.64 -20.35
N ILE A 173 -28.66 -9.60 -19.89
CA ILE A 173 -29.24 -8.64 -18.93
C ILE A 173 -30.23 -7.69 -19.60
N GLU A 174 -29.97 -7.26 -20.84
CA GLU A 174 -30.91 -6.43 -21.63
C GLU A 174 -32.24 -7.14 -21.86
N ASN A 175 -32.21 -8.46 -22.04
CA ASN A 175 -33.40 -9.30 -22.21
C ASN A 175 -33.95 -9.88 -20.88
N PHE A 176 -33.32 -9.59 -19.74
CA PHE A 176 -33.78 -10.13 -18.46
C PHE A 176 -35.08 -9.43 -18.00
N PRO A 177 -36.11 -10.16 -17.52
CA PRO A 177 -37.38 -9.55 -17.15
C PRO A 177 -37.25 -8.44 -16.10
N ARG A 178 -37.93 -7.31 -16.33
CA ARG A 178 -38.06 -6.26 -15.32
C ARG A 178 -38.97 -6.70 -14.17
N PRO A 179 -38.66 -6.31 -12.92
CA PRO A 179 -39.58 -6.50 -11.81
C PRO A 179 -40.84 -5.67 -12.03
N LEU A 180 -41.99 -6.25 -11.69
CA LEU A 180 -43.28 -5.60 -11.77
C LEU A 180 -43.45 -4.59 -10.63
N PRO A 181 -44.10 -3.43 -10.89
CA PRO A 181 -44.36 -2.41 -9.88
C PRO A 181 -45.52 -2.80 -8.96
N LEU A 182 -45.29 -3.85 -8.17
CA LEU A 182 -46.24 -4.38 -7.21
C LEU A 182 -45.89 -3.92 -5.79
N SER A 183 -46.91 -3.56 -5.00
CA SER A 183 -46.80 -3.33 -3.56
C SER A 183 -46.81 -4.64 -2.77
N ASP A 184 -46.55 -4.58 -1.46
CA ASP A 184 -46.57 -5.79 -0.62
C ASP A 184 -47.95 -6.45 -0.61
N ASN A 185 -49.06 -5.69 -0.52
CA ASN A 185 -50.42 -6.26 -0.58
C ASN A 185 -50.76 -6.90 -1.92
N GLN A 186 -50.14 -6.45 -3.02
CA GLN A 186 -50.35 -7.03 -4.35
C GLN A 186 -49.56 -8.32 -4.56
N MET A 187 -48.38 -8.44 -3.94
CA MET A 187 -47.57 -9.67 -3.99
C MET A 187 -48.04 -10.71 -2.98
N GLU A 188 -48.45 -10.27 -1.80
CA GLU A 188 -48.89 -11.12 -0.69
C GLU A 188 -50.11 -10.45 -0.03
N PRO A 189 -51.35 -10.79 -0.42
CA PRO A 189 -52.54 -10.24 0.20
C PRO A 189 -52.63 -10.62 1.69
N GLY A 190 -53.05 -9.68 2.54
CA GLY A 190 -53.25 -9.94 3.96
C GLY A 190 -54.36 -10.98 4.24
N ALA A 191 -54.23 -11.75 5.32
CA ALA A 191 -55.30 -12.63 5.77
C ALA A 191 -56.51 -11.80 6.26
N PRO A 192 -57.76 -12.22 6.03
CA PRO A 192 -58.95 -11.44 6.42
C PRO A 192 -59.01 -11.06 7.91
N ASP A 193 -58.33 -11.81 8.78
CA ASP A 193 -58.34 -11.64 10.25
C ASP A 193 -57.06 -10.96 10.81
N SER A 194 -56.11 -10.51 9.99
CA SER A 194 -54.82 -9.94 10.44
C SER A 194 -54.91 -8.47 10.88
N CYS A 195 -55.91 -8.13 11.70
CA CYS A 195 -56.20 -6.78 12.20
C CYS A 195 -55.20 -6.21 13.22
N HIS A 196 -54.03 -6.86 13.41
CA HIS A 196 -53.04 -6.52 14.43
C HIS A 196 -51.66 -6.09 13.90
N GLU A 197 -51.41 -6.13 12.58
CA GLU A 197 -50.17 -5.59 12.02
C GLU A 197 -50.31 -4.08 11.78
N PRO A 198 -49.39 -3.23 12.29
CA PRO A 198 -49.46 -1.79 12.05
C PRO A 198 -49.23 -1.51 10.56
N PRO A 199 -50.09 -0.68 9.93
CA PRO A 199 -49.96 -0.31 8.53
C PRO A 199 -48.61 0.37 8.30
N TRP A 200 -47.99 0.10 7.15
CA TRP A 200 -46.74 0.73 6.75
C TRP A 200 -46.78 1.11 5.26
N HIS A 201 -45.93 2.04 4.86
CA HIS A 201 -46.01 2.66 3.53
C HIS A 201 -45.94 1.64 2.38
N GLY A 202 -45.19 0.54 2.51
CA GLY A 202 -45.03 -0.48 1.47
C GLY A 202 -46.24 -1.38 1.22
N ASP A 203 -47.27 -1.33 2.08
CA ASP A 203 -48.51 -2.09 1.89
C ASP A 203 -49.18 -1.73 0.55
N ASP A 204 -49.28 -0.43 0.26
CA ASP A 204 -49.94 0.10 -0.94
C ASP A 204 -49.01 0.94 -1.84
N THR A 205 -47.75 1.14 -1.44
CA THR A 205 -46.74 1.87 -2.23
C THR A 205 -45.69 0.91 -2.79
N THR A 206 -45.39 1.02 -4.08
CA THR A 206 -44.29 0.27 -4.72
C THR A 206 -43.12 1.19 -5.04
N TYR A 207 -41.90 0.76 -4.70
CA TYR A 207 -40.65 1.46 -5.02
C TYR A 207 -39.93 0.86 -6.24
N VAL A 208 -40.50 -0.16 -6.87
CA VAL A 208 -39.89 -0.78 -8.06
C VAL A 208 -39.74 0.18 -9.26
N PRO A 209 -40.63 1.16 -9.50
CA PRO A 209 -40.40 2.14 -10.57
C PRO A 209 -39.04 2.84 -10.48
N GLY A 210 -38.58 3.21 -9.27
CA GLY A 210 -37.26 3.80 -9.09
C GLY A 210 -36.11 2.85 -9.41
N LEU A 211 -36.23 1.57 -9.03
CA LEU A 211 -35.24 0.54 -9.40
C LEU A 211 -35.18 0.32 -10.92
N ASN A 212 -36.33 0.29 -11.59
CA ASN A 212 -36.39 0.14 -13.05
C ASN A 212 -35.72 1.34 -13.75
N SER A 213 -36.04 2.57 -13.34
CA SER A 213 -35.40 3.76 -13.90
C SER A 213 -33.90 3.84 -13.61
N LEU A 214 -33.46 3.41 -12.43
CA LEU A 214 -32.02 3.33 -12.10
C LEU A 214 -31.31 2.32 -13.00
N SER A 215 -31.97 1.19 -13.26
CA SER A 215 -31.45 0.16 -14.14
C SER A 215 -31.35 0.64 -15.59
N ASP A 216 -32.28 1.47 -16.06
CA ASP A 216 -32.21 2.10 -17.39
C ASP A 216 -31.00 3.02 -17.53
N LEU A 217 -30.66 3.79 -16.48
CA LEU A 217 -29.44 4.61 -16.47
C LEU A 217 -28.18 3.75 -16.57
N PHE A 218 -28.09 2.65 -15.85
CA PHE A 218 -26.93 1.76 -15.89
C PHE A 218 -26.80 0.97 -17.19
N LEU A 219 -27.92 0.60 -17.84
CA LEU A 219 -27.88 0.02 -19.19
C LEU A 219 -27.29 1.01 -20.20
N ILE A 220 -27.61 2.31 -20.09
CA ILE A 220 -27.00 3.34 -20.93
C ILE A 220 -25.47 3.38 -20.72
N TRP A 221 -24.99 3.28 -19.47
CA TRP A 221 -23.56 3.19 -19.19
C TRP A 221 -22.91 1.95 -19.83
N GLN A 222 -23.58 0.80 -19.79
CA GLN A 222 -23.08 -0.43 -20.41
C GLN A 222 -23.01 -0.32 -21.94
N GLU A 223 -24.01 0.29 -22.58
CA GLU A 223 -23.98 0.60 -24.01
C GLU A 223 -22.80 1.53 -24.37
N VAL A 224 -22.48 2.50 -23.50
CA VAL A 224 -21.32 3.40 -23.66
C VAL A 224 -20.00 2.62 -23.63
N GLN A 225 -19.91 1.51 -22.90
CA GLN A 225 -18.69 0.69 -22.88
C GLN A 225 -18.42 -0.04 -24.19
N GLN A 226 -19.44 -0.25 -25.03
CA GLN A 226 -19.32 -0.97 -26.31
C GLN A 226 -19.11 -0.05 -27.53
N VAL A 227 -18.96 1.25 -27.31
CA VAL A 227 -18.77 2.20 -28.42
C VAL A 227 -17.39 1.96 -29.05
N PRO A 228 -17.30 1.70 -30.38
CA PRO A 228 -16.01 1.46 -31.03
C PRO A 228 -15.11 2.69 -31.00
N ASP A 229 -13.81 2.43 -30.86
CA ASP A 229 -12.76 3.44 -30.96
C ASP A 229 -12.82 4.14 -32.33
N GLY A 230 -12.70 5.48 -32.33
CA GLY A 230 -12.73 6.31 -33.54
C GLY A 230 -14.10 6.87 -33.93
N THR A 231 -15.15 6.60 -33.16
CA THR A 231 -16.44 7.28 -33.32
C THR A 231 -16.32 8.76 -32.92
N GLU A 232 -16.99 9.67 -33.63
CA GLU A 232 -16.92 11.13 -33.39
C GLU A 232 -17.46 11.51 -31.99
N PRO A 233 -16.64 12.13 -31.10
CA PRO A 233 -17.00 12.37 -29.70
C PRO A 233 -18.28 13.19 -29.48
N GLN A 234 -18.50 14.25 -30.26
CA GLN A 234 -19.66 15.13 -30.06
C GLN A 234 -20.97 14.39 -30.33
N THR A 235 -21.00 13.53 -31.35
CA THR A 235 -22.16 12.69 -31.69
C THR A 235 -22.46 11.68 -30.59
N ILE A 236 -21.43 11.02 -30.03
CA ILE A 236 -21.57 10.05 -28.93
C ILE A 236 -22.13 10.74 -27.69
N ILE A 237 -21.49 11.83 -27.26
CA ILE A 237 -21.91 12.60 -26.08
C ILE A 237 -23.36 13.06 -26.25
N THR A 238 -23.70 13.69 -27.37
CA THR A 238 -25.07 14.16 -27.63
C THR A 238 -26.09 13.01 -27.60
N ARG A 239 -25.76 11.87 -28.20
CA ARG A 239 -26.63 10.69 -28.24
C ARG A 239 -26.92 10.16 -26.84
N TYR A 240 -25.89 9.95 -26.03
CA TYR A 240 -26.03 9.29 -24.73
C TYR A 240 -26.55 10.23 -23.65
N LEU A 241 -26.15 11.51 -23.64
CA LEU A 241 -26.80 12.52 -22.79
C LEU A 241 -28.30 12.64 -23.11
N GLY A 242 -28.68 12.58 -24.39
CA GLY A 242 -30.08 12.56 -24.81
C GLY A 242 -30.83 11.27 -24.45
N LYS A 243 -30.15 10.13 -24.28
CA LYS A 243 -30.76 8.91 -23.73
C LYS A 243 -31.01 9.05 -22.23
N ILE A 244 -30.05 9.57 -21.48
CA ILE A 244 -30.17 9.82 -20.03
C ILE A 244 -31.33 10.79 -19.76
N GLN A 245 -31.40 11.90 -20.51
CA GLN A 245 -32.50 12.86 -20.36
C GLN A 245 -33.87 12.21 -20.62
N ARG A 246 -33.98 11.34 -21.63
CA ARG A 246 -35.22 10.60 -21.91
C ARG A 246 -35.65 9.68 -20.76
N VAL A 247 -34.71 9.11 -20.01
CA VAL A 247 -35.06 8.34 -18.80
C VAL A 247 -35.66 9.27 -17.75
N LEU A 248 -35.04 10.43 -17.51
CA LEU A 248 -35.51 11.42 -16.53
C LEU A 248 -36.89 12.00 -16.90
N ASP A 249 -37.12 12.30 -18.18
CA ASP A 249 -38.38 12.85 -18.68
C ASP A 249 -39.56 11.87 -18.51
N ASN A 250 -39.26 10.56 -18.60
CA ASN A 250 -40.25 9.49 -18.49
C ASN A 250 -40.45 8.98 -17.06
N LEU A 251 -39.80 9.59 -16.05
CA LEU A 251 -40.03 9.23 -14.65
C LEU A 251 -41.52 9.39 -14.29
N PRO A 252 -42.08 8.49 -13.46
CA PRO A 252 -43.45 8.60 -13.00
C PRO A 252 -43.62 9.87 -12.12
N PRO A 253 -44.85 10.41 -11.99
CA PRO A 253 -45.10 11.69 -11.32
C PRO A 253 -44.47 11.84 -9.93
N GLU A 254 -44.42 10.76 -9.17
CA GLU A 254 -43.86 10.64 -7.82
C GLU A 254 -42.32 10.69 -7.76
N LEU A 255 -41.62 10.42 -8.87
CA LEU A 255 -40.15 10.44 -8.97
C LEU A 255 -39.60 11.64 -9.74
N ARG A 256 -40.45 12.59 -10.15
CA ARG A 256 -40.00 13.80 -10.85
C ARG A 256 -39.47 14.83 -9.85
N TRP A 257 -38.23 15.28 -10.05
CA TRP A 257 -37.71 16.45 -9.32
C TRP A 257 -38.53 17.70 -9.66
N ARG A 258 -39.00 18.42 -8.64
CA ARG A 258 -39.80 19.65 -8.80
C ARG A 258 -39.27 20.84 -7.98
N GLY A 259 -37.99 20.84 -7.62
CA GLY A 259 -37.34 21.99 -6.95
C GLY A 259 -38.06 22.51 -5.70
N GLY A 260 -38.71 21.62 -4.92
CA GLY A 260 -39.47 22.00 -3.72
C GLY A 260 -40.93 22.43 -3.93
N LEU A 261 -41.49 22.32 -5.14
CA LEU A 261 -42.92 22.60 -5.43
C LEU A 261 -43.87 21.50 -4.92
N SER A 262 -45.19 21.78 -4.94
CA SER A 262 -46.27 20.87 -4.49
C SER A 262 -46.19 19.48 -5.16
N ARG A 263 -46.26 18.44 -4.34
CA ARG A 263 -46.13 17.04 -4.74
C ARG A 263 -47.47 16.30 -4.68
N PRO A 264 -47.64 15.18 -5.41
CA PRO A 264 -48.77 14.29 -5.21
C PRO A 264 -48.91 13.88 -3.74
N ALA A 265 -50.15 13.76 -3.25
CA ALA A 265 -50.42 13.53 -1.82
C ALA A 265 -49.91 12.18 -1.27
N HIS A 266 -49.60 11.21 -2.14
CA HIS A 266 -49.12 9.89 -1.78
C HIS A 266 -47.58 9.76 -1.79
N VAL A 267 -46.84 10.83 -2.11
CA VAL A 267 -45.37 10.80 -2.10
C VAL A 267 -44.86 10.65 -0.67
N THR A 268 -44.05 9.62 -0.46
CA THR A 268 -43.38 9.31 0.82
C THR A 268 -41.92 9.76 0.81
N GLU A 269 -41.29 9.85 1.97
CA GLU A 269 -39.85 10.13 2.08
C GLU A 269 -39.00 9.12 1.30
N GLY A 270 -39.45 7.86 1.19
CA GLY A 270 -38.80 6.86 0.34
C GLY A 270 -38.70 7.26 -1.14
N HIS A 271 -39.66 8.03 -1.66
CA HIS A 271 -39.55 8.56 -3.02
C HIS A 271 -38.49 9.66 -3.12
N ASP A 272 -38.32 10.50 -2.10
CA ASP A 272 -37.24 11.49 -2.06
C ASP A 272 -35.87 10.81 -2.10
N VAL A 273 -35.74 9.70 -1.38
CA VAL A 273 -34.54 8.87 -1.39
C VAL A 273 -34.25 8.32 -2.79
N GLN A 274 -35.26 7.84 -3.50
CA GLN A 274 -35.11 7.38 -4.89
C GLN A 274 -34.77 8.52 -5.86
N ILE A 275 -35.40 9.68 -5.70
CA ILE A 275 -35.10 10.87 -6.52
C ILE A 275 -33.64 11.26 -6.37
N ALA A 276 -33.13 11.36 -5.14
CA ALA A 276 -31.73 11.67 -4.90
C ALA A 276 -30.80 10.65 -5.58
N ASN A 277 -31.08 9.35 -5.44
CA ASN A 277 -30.28 8.30 -6.05
C ASN A 277 -30.27 8.39 -7.58
N LEU A 278 -31.45 8.53 -8.20
CA LEU A 278 -31.62 8.59 -9.64
C LEU A 278 -30.90 9.79 -10.25
N PHE A 279 -31.13 10.99 -9.69
CA PHE A 279 -30.57 12.20 -10.25
C PHE A 279 -29.05 12.26 -10.07
N VAL A 280 -28.51 11.98 -8.87
CA VAL A 280 -27.06 11.98 -8.67
C VAL A 280 -26.37 10.88 -9.47
N THR A 281 -26.98 9.70 -9.61
CA THR A 281 -26.45 8.64 -10.48
C THR A 281 -26.47 9.05 -11.96
N SER A 282 -27.53 9.71 -12.42
CA SER A 282 -27.59 10.24 -13.78
C SER A 282 -26.49 11.27 -14.05
N LEU A 283 -26.25 12.18 -13.10
CA LEU A 283 -25.20 13.20 -13.18
C LEU A 283 -23.81 12.56 -13.21
N ASN A 284 -23.59 11.51 -12.42
CA ASN A 284 -22.33 10.79 -12.40
C ASN A 284 -22.02 10.12 -13.75
N ILE A 285 -23.01 9.43 -14.32
CA ILE A 285 -22.88 8.79 -15.64
C ILE A 285 -22.63 9.85 -16.72
N ARG A 286 -23.32 11.00 -16.67
CA ARG A 286 -23.08 12.12 -17.60
C ARG A 286 -21.65 12.64 -17.50
N SER A 287 -21.13 12.84 -16.28
CA SER A 287 -19.75 13.30 -16.06
C SER A 287 -18.71 12.30 -16.58
N ASN A 288 -18.90 11.02 -16.31
CA ASN A 288 -18.01 9.96 -16.78
C ASN A 288 -18.03 9.80 -18.32
N ILE A 289 -19.19 10.00 -18.98
CA ILE A 289 -19.27 10.04 -20.44
C ILE A 289 -18.41 11.19 -21.01
N LEU A 290 -18.44 12.36 -20.36
CA LEU A 290 -17.64 13.52 -20.79
C LEU A 290 -16.14 13.27 -20.60
N GLN A 291 -15.74 12.68 -19.47
CA GLN A 291 -14.34 12.28 -19.25
C GLN A 291 -13.86 11.23 -20.26
N LYS A 292 -14.68 10.21 -20.54
CA LYS A 292 -14.30 9.10 -21.44
C LYS A 292 -14.04 9.54 -22.88
N PHE A 293 -14.86 10.44 -23.42
CA PHE A 293 -14.77 10.83 -24.85
C PHE A 293 -14.11 12.20 -25.09
N GLY A 294 -13.65 12.89 -24.05
CA GLY A 294 -12.73 14.03 -24.16
C GLY A 294 -13.38 15.38 -24.47
N PRO A 295 -12.59 16.47 -24.42
CA PRO A 295 -13.13 17.82 -24.43
C PRO A 295 -13.64 18.22 -25.82
N THR A 296 -14.94 18.44 -25.89
CA THR A 296 -15.59 19.15 -27.01
C THR A 296 -15.86 20.61 -26.64
N ASP A 297 -16.19 21.46 -27.62
CA ASP A 297 -16.55 22.88 -27.42
C ASP A 297 -17.67 23.11 -26.39
N LYS A 298 -18.48 22.08 -26.11
CA LYS A 298 -19.60 22.14 -25.15
C LYS A 298 -19.33 21.39 -23.85
N SER A 299 -18.24 20.65 -23.74
CA SER A 299 -17.97 19.77 -22.60
C SER A 299 -17.77 20.55 -21.29
N ALA A 300 -17.13 21.73 -21.33
CA ALA A 300 -16.97 22.59 -20.17
C ALA A 300 -18.31 23.13 -19.65
N LEU A 301 -19.15 23.63 -20.55
CA LEU A 301 -20.49 24.12 -20.20
C LEU A 301 -21.38 22.99 -19.65
N GLU A 302 -21.26 21.78 -20.20
CA GLU A 302 -22.04 20.63 -19.74
C GLU A 302 -21.60 20.15 -18.35
N HIS A 303 -20.30 20.09 -18.07
CA HIS A 303 -19.79 19.81 -16.72
C HIS A 303 -20.19 20.88 -15.69
N GLN A 304 -20.23 22.16 -16.08
CA GLN A 304 -20.77 23.21 -15.21
C GLN A 304 -22.23 22.95 -14.84
N LYS A 305 -23.08 22.63 -15.82
CA LYS A 305 -24.49 22.29 -15.55
C LYS A 305 -24.62 21.08 -14.63
N ILE A 306 -23.80 20.06 -14.84
CA ILE A 306 -23.79 18.86 -13.97
C ILE A 306 -23.52 19.26 -12.51
N VAL A 307 -22.54 20.14 -12.28
CA VAL A 307 -22.23 20.63 -10.93
C VAL A 307 -23.31 21.54 -10.37
N ASP A 308 -23.93 22.39 -11.20
CA ASP A 308 -25.03 23.26 -10.79
C ASP A 308 -26.26 22.44 -10.37
N ASP A 309 -26.65 21.46 -11.18
CA ASP A 309 -27.74 20.52 -10.86
C ASP A 309 -27.42 19.71 -9.60
N LEU A 310 -26.16 19.27 -9.44
CA LEU A 310 -25.71 18.54 -8.26
C LEU A 310 -25.83 19.41 -6.99
N LEU A 311 -25.37 20.66 -7.06
CA LEU A 311 -25.48 21.61 -5.94
C LEU A 311 -26.94 21.94 -5.62
N GLU A 312 -27.82 22.04 -6.62
CA GLU A 312 -29.27 22.22 -6.39
C GLU A 312 -29.82 21.06 -5.55
N ILE A 313 -29.53 19.82 -5.95
CA ILE A 313 -29.96 18.61 -5.22
C ILE A 313 -29.40 18.62 -3.79
N LEU A 314 -28.10 18.85 -3.64
CA LEU A 314 -27.37 18.79 -2.36
C LEU A 314 -27.86 19.82 -1.32
N TYR A 315 -28.34 20.99 -1.77
CA TYR A 315 -28.77 22.06 -0.89
C TYR A 315 -30.29 22.13 -0.69
N HIS A 316 -31.10 21.50 -1.55
CA HIS A 316 -32.56 21.52 -1.45
C HIS A 316 -33.18 20.24 -0.89
N LEU A 317 -32.46 19.12 -0.85
CA LEU A 317 -32.95 17.89 -0.23
C LEU A 317 -32.73 17.85 1.30
N PRO A 318 -33.68 17.28 2.07
CA PRO A 318 -33.52 17.07 3.51
C PRO A 318 -32.31 16.18 3.85
N ARG A 319 -31.70 16.41 5.01
CA ARG A 319 -30.54 15.62 5.48
C ARG A 319 -30.85 14.13 5.62
N ALA A 320 -32.05 13.79 6.10
CA ALA A 320 -32.50 12.40 6.27
C ALA A 320 -32.52 11.62 4.94
N VAL A 321 -32.79 12.31 3.82
CA VAL A 321 -32.77 11.72 2.47
C VAL A 321 -31.34 11.37 2.05
N PHE A 322 -30.36 12.20 2.41
CA PHE A 322 -28.95 11.90 2.18
C PHE A 322 -28.44 10.79 3.09
N ASP A 323 -28.86 10.77 4.36
CA ASP A 323 -28.55 9.69 5.29
C ASP A 323 -29.07 8.35 4.71
N ALA A 324 -30.31 8.30 4.20
CA ALA A 324 -30.86 7.10 3.59
C ALA A 324 -30.08 6.58 2.36
N ASN A 325 -29.37 7.46 1.66
CA ASN A 325 -28.64 7.16 0.43
C ASN A 325 -27.13 6.90 0.65
N GLY A 326 -26.63 7.19 1.85
CA GLY A 326 -25.37 7.90 1.98
C GLY A 326 -24.09 7.18 1.52
N SER A 327 -24.02 5.85 1.53
CA SER A 327 -22.82 5.15 1.03
C SER A 327 -22.73 5.09 -0.50
N SER A 328 -23.87 5.21 -1.18
CA SER A 328 -23.96 5.09 -2.63
C SER A 328 -23.76 6.42 -3.37
N LEU A 329 -24.04 7.55 -2.72
CA LEU A 329 -23.97 8.88 -3.35
C LEU A 329 -22.64 9.57 -3.14
N VAL A 330 -22.04 9.45 -1.95
CA VAL A 330 -20.77 10.13 -1.63
C VAL A 330 -19.66 9.82 -2.65
N PRO A 331 -19.41 8.56 -3.05
CA PRO A 331 -18.42 8.28 -4.10
C PRO A 331 -18.73 8.97 -5.43
N LYS A 332 -20.01 9.03 -5.82
CA LYS A 332 -20.45 9.68 -7.06
C LYS A 332 -20.26 11.20 -7.02
N ILE A 333 -20.56 11.82 -5.88
CA ILE A 333 -20.37 13.27 -5.67
C ILE A 333 -18.89 13.63 -5.75
N ARG A 334 -18.01 12.82 -5.12
CA ARG A 334 -16.56 12.99 -5.17
C ARG A 334 -16.03 12.87 -6.60
N ASP A 335 -16.50 11.86 -7.33
CA ASP A 335 -16.09 11.59 -8.71
C ASP A 335 -16.46 12.75 -9.65
N ILE A 336 -17.71 13.24 -9.58
CA ILE A 336 -18.14 14.45 -10.30
C ILE A 336 -17.27 15.67 -9.92
N GLY A 337 -16.97 15.85 -8.64
CA GLY A 337 -16.13 16.95 -8.16
C GLY A 337 -14.68 16.86 -8.67
N ALA A 338 -14.11 15.66 -8.70
CA ALA A 338 -12.78 15.40 -9.22
C ALA A 338 -12.71 15.65 -10.74
N ALA A 339 -13.70 15.16 -11.49
CA ALA A 339 -13.83 15.38 -12.93
C ALA A 339 -13.94 16.88 -13.27
N TYR A 340 -14.71 17.63 -12.46
CA TYR A 340 -14.85 19.07 -12.62
C TYR A 340 -13.53 19.81 -12.30
N LEU A 341 -12.84 19.43 -11.22
CA LEU A 341 -11.54 20.01 -10.86
C LEU A 341 -10.50 19.78 -11.96
N GLU A 342 -10.38 18.55 -12.45
CA GLU A 342 -9.45 18.17 -13.53
C GLU A 342 -9.70 19.03 -14.79
N GLN A 343 -10.96 19.18 -15.18
CA GLN A 343 -11.32 20.03 -16.32
C GLN A 343 -10.97 21.50 -16.10
N THR A 344 -11.17 22.04 -14.89
CA THR A 344 -10.83 23.44 -14.58
C THR A 344 -9.31 23.68 -14.58
N GLN A 345 -8.50 22.66 -14.32
CA GLN A 345 -7.04 22.73 -14.35
C GLN A 345 -6.47 22.58 -15.77
N LEU A 346 -7.14 21.84 -16.65
CA LEU A 346 -6.66 21.51 -18.00
C LEU A 346 -6.73 22.67 -19.03
N GLY A 347 -7.40 23.78 -18.73
CA GLY A 347 -7.19 25.10 -19.37
C GLY A 347 -6.93 25.15 -20.87
N ASN A 348 -7.61 24.34 -21.70
CA ASN A 348 -7.54 24.45 -23.16
C ASN A 348 -8.82 25.08 -23.67
N GLY A 349 -8.69 26.32 -24.14
CA GLY A 349 -9.79 27.26 -24.28
C GLY A 349 -10.94 26.82 -25.17
N VAL A 350 -12.16 26.87 -24.61
CA VAL A 350 -13.35 27.53 -25.16
C VAL A 350 -14.24 27.88 -23.95
N GLY A 351 -14.52 29.17 -23.75
CA GLY A 351 -15.46 29.68 -22.75
C GLY A 351 -14.82 30.11 -21.43
N GLU A 352 -14.87 31.42 -21.16
CA GLU A 352 -14.51 32.05 -19.89
C GLU A 352 -15.28 31.42 -18.72
N VAL A 353 -14.74 30.36 -18.14
CA VAL A 353 -15.06 30.02 -16.76
C VAL A 353 -14.23 30.98 -15.91
N GLU A 354 -14.86 32.02 -15.35
CA GLU A 354 -14.21 32.81 -14.31
C GLU A 354 -13.73 31.83 -13.24
N ILE A 355 -12.42 31.68 -13.09
CA ILE A 355 -11.75 30.75 -12.15
C ILE A 355 -12.31 30.94 -10.72
N GLY A 356 -12.86 32.13 -10.41
CA GLY A 356 -13.60 32.42 -9.19
C GLY A 356 -14.90 31.62 -9.01
N ASP A 357 -15.74 31.48 -10.04
CA ASP A 357 -17.03 30.76 -9.95
C ASP A 357 -16.82 29.25 -9.77
N ALA A 358 -15.90 28.65 -10.54
CA ALA A 358 -15.55 27.25 -10.41
C ALA A 358 -15.00 26.92 -9.01
N ARG A 359 -14.15 27.80 -8.46
CA ARG A 359 -13.64 27.67 -7.09
C ARG A 359 -14.77 27.73 -6.06
N ILE A 360 -15.71 28.66 -6.20
CA ILE A 360 -16.87 28.76 -5.29
C ILE A 360 -17.72 27.48 -5.34
N LYS A 361 -17.97 26.95 -6.53
CA LYS A 361 -18.73 25.70 -6.72
C LYS A 361 -18.04 24.50 -6.08
N LEU A 362 -16.72 24.36 -6.30
CA LEU A 362 -15.91 23.31 -5.67
C LEU A 362 -15.87 23.45 -4.14
N GLU A 363 -15.72 24.66 -3.61
CA GLU A 363 -15.78 24.90 -2.16
C GLU A 363 -17.15 24.53 -1.57
N ARG A 364 -18.25 24.79 -2.28
CA ARG A 364 -19.60 24.39 -1.86
C ARG A 364 -19.77 22.87 -1.88
N LEU A 365 -19.26 22.19 -2.92
CA LEU A 365 -19.27 20.72 -2.99
C LEU A 365 -18.45 20.12 -1.84
N LEU A 366 -17.23 20.61 -1.62
CA LEU A 366 -16.37 20.15 -0.52
C LEU A 366 -17.01 20.35 0.84
N ARG A 367 -17.61 21.51 1.13
CA ARG A 367 -18.33 21.73 2.40
C ARG A 367 -19.48 20.73 2.61
N LYS A 368 -20.17 20.36 1.53
CA LYS A 368 -21.24 19.36 1.63
C LYS A 368 -20.65 17.96 1.81
N LEU A 369 -19.57 17.63 1.12
CA LEU A 369 -18.84 16.39 1.31
C LEU A 369 -18.30 16.27 2.73
N ASP A 370 -17.75 17.32 3.33
CA ASP A 370 -17.29 17.30 4.73
C ASP A 370 -18.43 16.90 5.70
N ASP A 371 -19.64 17.42 5.50
CA ASP A 371 -20.82 17.04 6.30
C ASP A 371 -21.26 15.57 6.05
N LEU A 372 -21.11 15.11 4.80
CA LEU A 372 -21.39 13.74 4.37
C LEU A 372 -20.25 12.75 4.65
N ASP A 373 -19.04 13.21 4.97
CA ASP A 373 -17.84 12.39 5.22
C ASP A 373 -17.61 12.17 6.70
N CYS A 374 -18.05 13.13 7.54
CA CYS A 374 -18.32 12.93 8.97
C CYS A 374 -19.36 11.82 9.26
N TRP A 375 -19.80 11.09 8.22
CA TRP A 375 -20.85 10.09 8.19
C TRP A 375 -20.31 8.67 7.95
N GLN A 376 -19.19 8.46 7.23
CA GLN A 376 -18.74 7.11 6.81
C GLN A 376 -17.84 6.38 7.83
N GLY A 377 -17.64 6.89 9.04
CA GLY A 377 -16.78 6.22 10.02
C GLY A 377 -15.29 6.23 9.67
N ILE A 378 -14.86 7.11 8.76
CA ILE A 378 -13.50 7.64 8.81
C ILE A 378 -13.49 8.53 10.05
N GLY A 379 -12.86 8.08 11.13
CA GLY A 379 -12.80 8.82 12.37
C GLY A 379 -12.32 10.25 12.16
N VAL A 380 -13.24 11.21 12.24
CA VAL A 380 -12.90 12.54 12.71
C VAL A 380 -12.67 12.36 14.20
N LEU A 381 -11.41 12.11 14.56
CA LEU A 381 -10.88 12.49 15.85
C LEU A 381 -11.28 13.94 16.13
N ASP A 382 -11.75 14.18 17.35
CA ASP A 382 -12.01 15.49 17.95
C ASP A 382 -11.36 16.67 17.21
N THR A 383 -12.16 17.36 16.39
CA THR A 383 -11.85 18.74 15.98
C THR A 383 -12.68 19.68 16.86
N PRO A 384 -12.05 20.56 17.66
CA PRO A 384 -12.79 21.64 18.28
C PRO A 384 -13.30 22.60 17.18
N PRO A 385 -14.44 23.29 17.38
CA PRO A 385 -15.06 24.09 16.34
C PRO A 385 -14.15 25.25 15.90
N LEU A 386 -14.08 25.44 14.58
CA LEU A 386 -13.54 26.62 13.90
C LEU A 386 -14.06 27.90 14.58
N ARG A 387 -13.18 28.60 15.30
CA ARG A 387 -13.43 29.97 15.75
C ARG A 387 -13.20 30.91 14.58
N VAL A 388 -14.29 31.50 14.10
CA VAL A 388 -14.27 32.74 13.31
C VAL A 388 -13.64 33.84 14.16
N GLU A 389 -12.54 34.41 13.68
CA GLU A 389 -11.91 35.58 14.26
C GLU A 389 -12.90 36.75 14.31
N THR A 390 -13.22 37.22 15.52
CA THR A 390 -13.70 38.58 15.75
C THR A 390 -13.03 39.15 17.01
N LEU A 391 -12.18 40.15 16.77
CA LEU A 391 -11.87 41.34 17.58
C LEU A 391 -11.80 41.22 19.12
N GLY A 392 -10.61 41.45 19.67
CA GLY A 392 -10.43 42.23 20.91
C GLY A 392 -9.90 41.48 22.15
N THR A 393 -8.64 41.73 22.51
CA THR A 393 -8.10 41.64 23.89
C THR A 393 -8.70 42.75 24.78
N PRO A 394 -8.91 42.59 26.12
CA PRO A 394 -7.79 42.51 27.09
C PRO A 394 -8.02 41.71 28.41
N TRP A 395 -6.90 41.17 28.92
CA TRP A 395 -6.46 40.95 30.32
C TRP A 395 -7.42 40.76 31.52
N SER A 396 -7.03 39.74 32.32
CA SER A 396 -7.06 39.62 33.80
C SER A 396 -8.36 39.21 34.53
N ILE A 397 -8.28 38.14 35.33
CA ILE A 397 -8.55 38.07 36.78
C ILE A 397 -8.39 36.60 37.27
N LEU A 398 -7.42 36.37 38.16
CA LEU A 398 -7.29 35.23 39.09
C LEU A 398 -8.06 35.59 40.39
N PRO A 399 -8.58 34.64 41.21
CA PRO A 399 -7.72 34.07 42.25
C PRO A 399 -8.05 32.64 42.80
N LYS A 400 -6.95 31.96 43.19
CA LYS A 400 -6.73 31.21 44.44
C LYS A 400 -7.59 29.97 44.75
N LEU A 401 -6.91 28.82 44.81
CA LEU A 401 -6.79 28.01 46.04
C LEU A 401 -5.45 27.25 46.01
N ARG A 402 -4.49 27.72 46.83
CA ARG A 402 -3.25 27.02 47.20
C ARG A 402 -3.45 26.44 48.60
N ARG A 403 -2.92 25.25 48.87
CA ARG A 403 -2.07 24.96 50.05
C ARG A 403 -1.13 23.78 49.77
N PRO A 404 0.03 23.69 50.48
CA PRO A 404 1.31 23.29 49.90
C PRO A 404 2.05 22.14 50.64
N LEU A 405 3.20 21.74 50.08
CA LEU A 405 4.51 21.35 50.70
C LEU A 405 5.05 20.00 50.17
N PRO A 406 6.38 19.73 50.21
CA PRO A 406 7.54 20.63 50.22
C PRO A 406 8.63 20.26 49.17
N ARG A 407 9.55 21.19 48.94
CA ARG A 407 10.83 20.98 48.25
C ARG A 407 11.79 20.25 49.18
N ASN A 408 12.36 19.13 48.74
CA ASN A 408 13.68 18.69 49.16
C ASN A 408 14.56 18.49 47.92
N ARG A 409 15.66 19.25 47.89
CA ARG A 409 16.81 19.01 47.03
C ARG A 409 17.66 17.98 47.73
N GLU A 410 17.75 16.77 47.19
CA GLU A 410 18.86 15.87 47.46
C GLU A 410 19.36 15.31 46.13
N CYS A 411 20.63 15.59 45.86
CA CYS A 411 21.41 14.95 44.82
C CYS A 411 21.53 13.46 45.15
N TYR A 412 20.91 12.59 44.37
CA TYR A 412 21.20 11.16 44.40
C TYR A 412 22.04 10.81 43.18
N ASN A 413 23.32 10.51 43.45
CA ASN A 413 24.21 9.76 42.59
C ASN A 413 23.52 8.45 42.17
N TYR A 414 23.18 8.30 40.90
CA TYR A 414 22.89 6.99 40.32
C TYR A 414 24.18 6.42 39.75
N SER A 415 24.78 5.47 40.48
CA SER A 415 25.70 4.51 39.88
C SER A 415 24.88 3.49 39.08
N PRO A 416 25.28 3.13 37.84
CA PRO A 416 24.56 2.14 37.05
C PRO A 416 24.76 0.76 37.69
N ARG A 417 23.68 0.19 38.24
CA ARG A 417 23.63 -1.23 38.57
C ARG A 417 23.04 -1.98 37.39
N PHE A 418 23.91 -2.33 36.43
CA PHE A 418 23.66 -3.49 35.58
C PHE A 418 24.81 -4.47 35.79
N ALA A 419 24.50 -5.62 36.37
CA ALA A 419 25.35 -6.79 36.21
C ALA A 419 25.35 -7.14 34.71
N PRO A 420 26.49 -7.46 34.09
CA PRO A 420 26.56 -7.69 32.65
C PRO A 420 25.77 -8.95 32.29
N ALA A 421 24.74 -8.80 31.45
CA ALA A 421 24.11 -9.93 30.80
C ALA A 421 25.17 -10.66 29.96
N GLN A 422 25.20 -11.99 30.05
CA GLN A 422 26.19 -12.84 29.39
C GLN A 422 26.09 -12.86 27.85
N HIS A 423 25.07 -12.21 27.26
CA HIS A 423 24.92 -12.06 25.82
C HIS A 423 24.76 -10.57 25.44
N ALA A 424 25.66 -10.07 24.59
CA ALA A 424 25.62 -8.71 24.07
C ALA A 424 24.37 -8.49 23.20
N HIS A 425 23.74 -7.32 23.31
CA HIS A 425 22.66 -6.81 22.44
C HIS A 425 22.99 -7.03 20.95
N PRO A 426 21.98 -7.03 20.04
CA PRO A 426 22.26 -6.98 18.60
C PRO A 426 23.25 -5.86 18.31
N HIS A 427 24.29 -6.13 17.52
CA HIS A 427 25.31 -5.12 17.23
C HIS A 427 25.97 -5.39 15.89
N LEU A 428 26.51 -4.34 15.27
CA LEU A 428 27.30 -4.47 14.07
C LEU A 428 28.75 -4.80 14.43
N ARG A 429 29.34 -5.76 13.72
CA ARG A 429 30.74 -6.14 13.88
C ARG A 429 31.37 -6.34 12.52
N ARG A 430 32.56 -5.76 12.32
CA ARG A 430 33.40 -6.09 11.18
C ARG A 430 34.08 -7.44 11.41
N SER A 431 33.91 -8.38 10.49
CA SER A 431 34.58 -9.68 10.53
C SER A 431 36.06 -9.55 10.23
N ASP A 432 36.83 -10.58 10.57
CA ASP A 432 38.27 -10.64 10.27
C ASP A 432 38.57 -10.59 8.77
N LYS A 433 37.58 -10.92 7.94
CA LYS A 433 37.62 -10.85 6.47
C LYS A 433 37.06 -9.53 5.91
N GLY A 434 36.83 -8.52 6.75
CA GLY A 434 36.50 -7.16 6.34
C GLY A 434 35.01 -6.84 6.12
N SER A 435 34.11 -7.83 6.15
CA SER A 435 32.65 -7.61 5.98
C SER A 435 32.02 -7.11 7.29
N VAL A 436 31.13 -6.12 7.22
CA VAL A 436 30.30 -5.76 8.38
C VAL A 436 29.12 -6.73 8.46
N GLN A 437 28.86 -7.28 9.65
CA GLN A 437 27.81 -8.25 9.91
C GLN A 437 26.97 -7.81 11.10
N LEU A 438 25.66 -8.06 11.04
CA LEU A 438 24.80 -7.98 12.20
C LEU A 438 25.01 -9.23 13.07
N ILE A 439 25.34 -9.03 14.34
CA ILE A 439 25.53 -10.10 15.32
C ILE A 439 24.30 -10.22 16.18
N VAL A 440 23.67 -11.40 16.16
CA VAL A 440 22.49 -11.74 16.96
C VAL A 440 22.80 -13.01 17.75
N LYS A 441 22.58 -12.98 19.06
CA LYS A 441 22.90 -14.07 20.00
C LYS A 441 24.35 -14.57 19.84
N GLY A 442 25.27 -13.64 19.60
CA GLY A 442 26.70 -13.91 19.43
C GLY A 442 27.12 -14.51 18.07
N LYS A 443 26.20 -14.66 17.12
CA LYS A 443 26.47 -15.23 15.78
C LYS A 443 26.14 -14.21 14.67
N PRO A 444 26.84 -14.25 13.53
CA PRO A 444 26.42 -13.52 12.34
C PRO A 444 25.00 -13.90 11.91
N PHE A 445 24.19 -12.90 11.60
CA PHE A 445 22.81 -13.05 11.17
C PHE A 445 22.63 -12.45 9.77
N LEU A 446 22.07 -13.24 8.86
CA LEU A 446 21.65 -12.77 7.54
C LEU A 446 20.20 -12.32 7.64
N MET A 447 19.99 -11.01 7.61
CA MET A 447 18.66 -10.44 7.58
C MET A 447 18.08 -10.63 6.17
N LEU A 448 16.88 -11.18 6.09
CA LEU A 448 16.08 -11.34 4.87
C LEU A 448 14.78 -10.57 5.11
N PRO A 449 14.85 -9.22 4.98
CA PRO A 449 13.82 -8.34 5.50
C PRO A 449 12.70 -8.10 4.48
N GLY A 450 11.52 -7.73 4.98
CA GLY A 450 10.48 -7.07 4.20
C GLY A 450 9.79 -6.01 5.03
N GLU A 451 9.43 -4.88 4.42
CA GLU A 451 8.76 -3.78 5.10
C GLU A 451 7.26 -3.86 4.90
N LEU A 452 6.55 -3.78 6.02
CA LEU A 452 5.10 -3.79 6.07
C LEU A 452 4.53 -2.43 5.64
N HIS A 453 3.27 -2.40 5.24
CA HIS A 453 2.57 -1.11 5.15
C HIS A 453 2.56 -0.36 6.50
N ASN A 454 2.53 0.98 6.40
CA ASN A 454 2.73 1.94 7.50
C ASN A 454 1.84 1.75 8.75
N SER A 455 0.75 0.98 8.67
CA SER A 455 -0.16 0.75 9.80
C SER A 455 -0.23 -0.70 10.25
N SER A 456 0.43 -1.64 9.56
CA SER A 456 0.23 -3.06 9.79
C SER A 456 0.78 -3.52 11.14
N LEU A 457 1.94 -3.01 11.56
CA LEU A 457 2.56 -3.36 12.85
C LEU A 457 1.82 -2.78 14.06
N SER A 458 0.84 -1.88 13.85
CA SER A 458 0.07 -1.28 14.95
C SER A 458 -0.96 -2.22 15.60
N SER A 459 -1.16 -3.44 15.07
CA SER A 459 -2.10 -4.41 15.61
C SER A 459 -1.55 -5.84 15.60
N ALA A 460 -1.35 -6.43 16.78
CA ALA A 460 -0.98 -7.83 16.94
C ALA A 460 -2.02 -8.78 16.34
N LYS A 461 -3.31 -8.42 16.40
CA LYS A 461 -4.40 -9.17 15.74
C LYS A 461 -4.22 -9.18 14.22
N PHE A 462 -3.97 -8.02 13.61
CA PHE A 462 -3.69 -7.96 12.16
C PHE A 462 -2.45 -8.79 11.80
N MET A 463 -1.39 -8.64 12.58
CA MET A 463 -0.14 -9.36 12.35
C MET A 463 -0.27 -10.89 12.48
N SER A 464 -1.26 -11.41 13.22
CA SER A 464 -1.51 -12.85 13.32
C SER A 464 -1.79 -13.54 11.98
N GLU A 465 -2.29 -12.80 10.98
CA GLU A 465 -2.50 -13.27 9.62
C GLU A 465 -1.26 -13.08 8.73
N VAL A 466 -0.34 -12.19 9.11
CA VAL A 466 0.86 -11.83 8.35
C VAL A 466 2.01 -12.79 8.64
N TRP A 467 2.26 -13.13 9.91
CA TRP A 467 3.44 -13.94 10.30
C TRP A 467 3.57 -15.26 9.54
N PRO A 468 2.52 -16.09 9.40
CA PRO A 468 2.65 -17.40 8.75
C PRO A 468 3.06 -17.28 7.28
N LYS A 469 2.53 -16.27 6.58
CA LYS A 469 2.82 -16.02 5.16
C LYS A 469 4.25 -15.52 4.95
N MET A 470 4.72 -14.60 5.78
CA MET A 470 6.10 -14.11 5.70
C MET A 470 7.10 -15.25 5.92
N LYS A 471 6.85 -16.10 6.92
CA LYS A 471 7.69 -17.26 7.20
C LYS A 471 7.69 -18.29 6.08
N SER A 472 6.53 -18.57 5.48
CA SER A 472 6.45 -19.51 4.34
C SER A 472 7.21 -19.00 3.13
N ASP A 473 7.31 -17.68 2.99
CA ASP A 473 8.01 -17.01 1.90
C ASP A 473 9.47 -16.67 2.27
N HIS A 474 10.04 -17.36 3.25
CA HIS A 474 11.46 -17.27 3.63
C HIS A 474 11.93 -15.87 4.08
N ILE A 475 11.00 -15.00 4.47
CA ILE A 475 11.29 -13.73 5.15
C ILE A 475 11.53 -14.04 6.63
N ASN A 476 12.60 -13.51 7.20
CA ASN A 476 12.97 -13.76 8.59
C ASN A 476 12.90 -12.51 9.48
N THR A 477 12.74 -11.33 8.88
CA THR A 477 12.71 -10.05 9.57
C THR A 477 11.65 -9.14 8.97
N LEU A 478 10.84 -8.49 9.79
CA LEU A 478 9.88 -7.49 9.32
C LEU A 478 10.23 -6.10 9.82
N LEU A 479 10.14 -5.13 8.92
CA LEU A 479 10.19 -3.70 9.24
C LEU A 479 8.76 -3.21 9.46
N GLY A 480 8.51 -2.46 10.52
CA GLY A 480 7.19 -1.89 10.77
C GLY A 480 7.18 -0.75 11.77
N SER A 481 6.19 0.12 11.61
CA SER A 481 6.09 1.38 12.35
C SER A 481 5.71 1.18 13.82
N VAL A 482 6.37 1.94 14.69
CA VAL A 482 5.94 2.23 16.05
C VAL A 482 5.78 3.74 16.13
N THR A 483 4.54 4.20 16.12
CA THR A 483 4.24 5.63 16.09
C THR A 483 4.26 6.20 17.50
N TRP A 484 4.65 7.48 17.61
CA TRP A 484 4.64 8.16 18.90
C TRP A 484 3.22 8.21 19.51
N GLU A 485 2.20 8.48 18.70
CA GLU A 485 0.79 8.49 19.15
C GLU A 485 0.32 7.14 19.72
N MET A 486 0.88 6.02 19.26
CA MET A 486 0.57 4.69 19.77
C MET A 486 1.13 4.50 21.17
N ILE A 487 2.40 4.88 21.38
CA ILE A 487 3.08 4.60 22.65
C ILE A 487 2.91 5.69 23.71
N GLU A 488 2.54 6.91 23.35
CA GLU A 488 2.28 8.02 24.29
C GLU A 488 1.00 8.77 23.87
N PRO A 489 -0.19 8.13 23.94
CA PRO A 489 -1.45 8.72 23.49
C PRO A 489 -1.85 9.97 24.29
N LYS A 490 -1.28 10.13 25.49
CA LYS A 490 -1.36 11.33 26.30
C LYS A 490 0.02 11.65 26.86
N GLU A 491 0.45 12.90 26.76
CA GLU A 491 1.78 13.31 27.24
C GLU A 491 2.07 12.79 28.67
N GLY A 492 3.20 12.13 28.83
CA GLY A 492 3.68 11.48 30.04
C GLY A 492 3.05 10.12 30.37
N HIS A 493 2.13 9.61 29.56
CA HIS A 493 1.43 8.34 29.80
C HIS A 493 1.76 7.36 28.68
N PHE A 494 2.72 6.47 28.94
CA PHE A 494 3.16 5.48 27.97
C PHE A 494 2.29 4.22 28.01
N ASP A 495 1.97 3.68 26.84
CA ASP A 495 1.29 2.40 26.65
C ASP A 495 2.04 1.55 25.62
N PHE A 496 2.66 0.46 26.08
CA PHE A 496 3.39 -0.48 25.24
C PHE A 496 2.65 -1.81 25.05
N SER A 497 1.41 -1.93 25.53
CA SER A 497 0.69 -3.21 25.58
C SER A 497 0.55 -3.88 24.21
N GLU A 498 0.17 -3.12 23.18
CA GLU A 498 0.02 -3.65 21.82
C GLU A 498 1.38 -4.01 21.21
N LEU A 499 2.42 -3.22 21.47
CA LEU A 499 3.79 -3.53 21.03
C LEU A 499 4.29 -4.84 21.68
N ASP A 500 4.01 -5.06 22.97
CA ASP A 500 4.39 -6.30 23.66
C ASP A 500 3.74 -7.54 23.03
N LEU A 501 2.47 -7.43 22.63
CA LEU A 501 1.77 -8.49 21.91
C LEU A 501 2.39 -8.75 20.52
N VAL A 502 2.80 -7.70 19.81
CA VAL A 502 3.53 -7.82 18.54
C VAL A 502 4.88 -8.52 18.73
N LEU A 503 5.66 -8.13 19.75
CA LEU A 503 6.93 -8.77 20.10
C LEU A 503 6.73 -10.25 20.42
N GLN A 504 5.67 -10.58 21.16
CA GLN A 504 5.31 -11.97 21.44
C GLN A 504 4.96 -12.73 20.16
N GLY A 505 4.12 -12.17 19.29
CA GLY A 505 3.75 -12.79 18.01
C GLY A 505 4.95 -13.07 17.12
N ALA A 506 5.90 -12.14 17.05
CA ALA A 506 7.15 -12.33 16.32
C ALA A 506 7.97 -13.50 16.89
N ARG A 507 8.08 -13.61 18.23
CA ARG A 507 8.78 -14.72 18.90
C ARG A 507 8.13 -16.08 18.64
N GLU A 508 6.81 -16.15 18.70
CA GLU A 508 6.05 -17.38 18.44
C GLU A 508 6.25 -17.90 17.01
N HIS A 509 6.51 -16.99 16.07
CA HIS A 509 6.73 -17.31 14.67
C HIS A 509 8.21 -17.37 14.27
N ASP A 510 9.15 -17.23 15.20
CA ASP A 510 10.60 -17.19 14.92
C ASP A 510 10.96 -16.08 13.91
N MET A 511 10.32 -14.92 14.09
CA MET A 511 10.53 -13.71 13.29
C MET A 511 11.29 -12.67 14.10
N HIS A 512 12.10 -11.90 13.38
CA HIS A 512 12.77 -10.72 13.90
C HIS A 512 12.09 -9.43 13.45
N LEU A 513 12.37 -8.32 14.14
CA LEU A 513 11.80 -7.02 13.85
C LEU A 513 12.87 -5.94 13.70
N VAL A 514 12.59 -4.99 12.82
CA VAL A 514 13.23 -3.67 12.80
C VAL A 514 12.12 -2.66 13.00
N LEU A 515 12.19 -1.87 14.07
CA LEU A 515 11.11 -0.94 14.42
C LEU A 515 11.36 0.42 13.76
N LEU A 516 10.33 1.00 13.16
CA LEU A 516 10.40 2.31 12.50
C LEU A 516 9.78 3.36 13.41
N TRP A 517 10.61 4.22 14.03
CA TRP A 517 10.12 5.24 14.96
C TRP A 517 9.59 6.47 14.21
N PHE A 518 8.29 6.71 14.27
CA PHE A 518 7.64 7.86 13.63
C PHE A 518 7.30 8.93 14.70
N GLY A 519 8.12 9.98 14.79
CA GLY A 519 7.98 11.12 15.71
C GLY A 519 8.11 12.47 15.01
N THR A 520 7.90 13.60 15.72
CA THR A 520 7.93 14.94 15.08
C THR A 520 8.38 16.13 15.96
N TYR A 521 8.57 15.98 17.30
CA TYR A 521 8.94 17.12 18.17
C TYR A 521 10.07 16.85 19.18
N LYS A 522 11.21 17.52 19.02
CA LYS A 522 12.52 17.10 19.56
C LYS A 522 12.52 16.65 21.01
N ASN A 523 12.03 17.50 21.92
CA ASN A 523 12.19 17.25 23.35
C ASN A 523 11.17 16.25 23.88
N ALA A 524 10.03 16.11 23.23
CA ALA A 524 9.04 15.10 23.60
C ALA A 524 9.34 13.79 22.87
N ASP A 525 9.72 13.88 21.60
CA ASP A 525 10.28 12.80 20.78
C ASP A 525 11.50 12.13 21.44
N SER A 526 12.51 12.90 21.88
CA SER A 526 13.67 12.31 22.58
C SER A 526 13.27 11.57 23.86
N ARG A 527 12.24 12.04 24.58
CA ARG A 527 11.75 11.35 25.79
C ARG A 527 10.99 10.09 25.43
N ALA A 528 10.12 10.17 24.43
CA ALA A 528 9.31 9.05 23.97
C ALA A 528 10.18 7.95 23.34
N PHE A 529 11.14 8.32 22.51
CA PHE A 529 12.11 7.39 21.94
C PHE A 529 13.01 6.75 23.00
N ALA A 530 13.47 7.53 23.99
CA ALA A 530 14.19 6.96 25.13
C ALA A 530 13.31 6.00 25.95
N ALA A 531 12.03 6.32 26.15
CA ALA A 531 11.09 5.43 26.84
C ALA A 531 10.86 4.12 26.05
N LEU A 532 10.71 4.21 24.72
CA LEU A 532 10.64 3.04 23.84
C LEU A 532 11.89 2.16 23.97
N LEU A 533 13.09 2.73 23.84
CA LEU A 533 14.32 1.95 23.90
C LEU A 533 14.57 1.36 25.29
N ARG A 534 14.20 2.09 26.36
CA ARG A 534 14.23 1.55 27.73
C ARG A 534 13.29 0.36 27.86
N HIS A 535 12.06 0.47 27.38
CA HIS A 535 11.10 -0.62 27.39
C HIS A 535 11.65 -1.85 26.65
N LEU A 536 12.24 -1.66 25.45
CA LEU A 536 12.89 -2.75 24.71
C LEU A 536 14.07 -3.38 25.47
N ALA A 537 14.89 -2.58 26.15
CA ALA A 537 15.96 -3.13 27.00
C ALA A 537 15.40 -4.02 28.11
N GLU A 538 14.26 -3.65 28.70
CA GLU A 538 13.60 -4.38 29.77
C GLU A 538 12.95 -5.68 29.27
N VAL A 539 12.21 -5.63 28.14
CA VAL A 539 11.38 -6.76 27.69
C VAL A 539 11.98 -7.62 26.58
N ASP A 540 13.02 -7.14 25.89
CA ASP A 540 13.56 -7.80 24.69
C ASP A 540 15.08 -8.09 24.72
N SER A 541 15.84 -7.50 25.64
CA SER A 541 17.32 -7.66 25.65
C SER A 541 17.82 -9.11 25.68
N GLN A 542 17.08 -10.02 26.32
CA GLN A 542 17.39 -11.45 26.35
C GLN A 542 16.91 -12.21 25.11
N HIS A 543 15.83 -11.76 24.48
CA HIS A 543 15.21 -12.44 23.33
C HIS A 543 15.85 -12.03 22.01
N GLN A 544 16.25 -10.75 21.90
CA GLN A 544 16.79 -10.13 20.70
C GLN A 544 15.84 -10.28 19.51
N THR A 545 14.55 -10.07 19.75
CA THR A 545 13.53 -10.08 18.71
C THR A 545 13.69 -8.84 17.83
N VAL A 546 13.89 -7.67 18.44
CA VAL A 546 14.21 -6.43 17.72
C VAL A 546 15.70 -6.37 17.43
N LEU A 547 16.05 -6.20 16.16
CA LEU A 547 17.42 -6.20 15.66
C LEU A 547 18.01 -4.80 15.52
N MET A 548 17.18 -3.84 15.07
CA MET A 548 17.55 -2.47 14.79
C MET A 548 16.34 -1.55 14.98
N VAL A 549 16.58 -0.25 15.11
CA VAL A 549 15.52 0.76 15.13
C VAL A 549 15.86 1.91 14.18
N GLN A 550 14.93 2.25 13.28
CA GLN A 550 15.01 3.46 12.47
C GLN A 550 14.58 4.65 13.32
N VAL A 551 15.34 5.75 13.28
CA VAL A 551 15.05 7.00 13.99
C VAL A 551 14.47 8.00 13.01
N GLN A 552 13.16 8.27 13.11
CA GLN A 552 12.37 9.03 12.12
C GLN A 552 12.12 8.24 10.83
N ASN A 553 11.39 8.86 9.90
CA ASN A 553 11.14 8.35 8.55
C ASN A 553 11.27 9.48 7.53
N GLU A 554 12.09 9.28 6.49
CA GLU A 554 12.24 10.18 5.34
C GLU A 554 12.30 11.68 5.72
N THR A 555 13.20 12.03 6.63
CA THR A 555 13.25 13.39 7.18
C THR A 555 13.56 14.44 6.12
N GLY A 556 12.89 15.59 6.19
CA GLY A 556 13.17 16.75 5.35
C GLY A 556 11.97 17.71 5.31
N VAL A 557 12.08 18.76 4.50
CA VAL A 557 10.99 19.71 4.26
C VAL A 557 10.52 19.61 2.81
N LEU A 558 9.20 19.47 2.63
CA LEU A 558 8.53 19.54 1.33
C LEU A 558 7.81 20.88 1.17
N GLY A 559 7.68 21.34 -0.08
CA GLY A 559 6.99 22.58 -0.46
C GLY A 559 7.87 23.85 -0.43
N ASP A 560 9.02 23.82 0.23
CA ASP A 560 10.07 24.86 0.18
C ASP A 560 11.44 24.20 0.44
N SER A 561 12.54 24.87 0.09
CA SER A 561 13.91 24.40 0.36
C SER A 561 14.32 24.55 1.82
N ARG A 562 13.66 25.41 2.62
CA ARG A 562 13.85 25.49 4.08
C ARG A 562 12.68 26.10 4.85
N ASP A 563 12.70 25.96 6.18
CA ASP A 563 11.85 26.75 7.08
C ASP A 563 12.14 28.26 6.91
N ARG A 564 11.12 29.05 6.54
CA ARG A 564 11.19 30.51 6.36
C ARG A 564 10.74 31.31 7.58
N SER A 565 10.53 30.67 8.72
CA SER A 565 10.18 31.33 9.98
C SER A 565 11.24 32.37 10.38
N HIS A 566 10.84 33.37 11.17
CA HIS A 566 11.79 34.38 11.65
C HIS A 566 12.97 33.75 12.40
N ARG A 567 12.73 32.69 13.17
CA ARG A 567 13.79 31.98 13.91
C ARG A 567 14.78 31.31 12.97
N ALA A 568 14.29 30.62 11.94
CA ALA A 568 15.15 30.00 10.93
C ALA A 568 15.90 31.04 10.10
N ASN A 569 15.26 32.13 9.67
CA ASN A 569 15.93 33.23 8.95
C ASN A 569 17.06 33.85 9.77
N LYS A 570 16.86 34.02 11.09
CA LYS A 570 17.91 34.52 11.97
C LYS A 570 19.07 33.53 12.05
N ALA A 571 18.80 32.24 12.28
CA ALA A 571 19.84 31.22 12.36
C ALA A 571 20.58 31.02 11.03
N PHE A 572 19.90 31.15 9.89
CA PHE A 572 20.50 31.09 8.56
C PHE A 572 21.46 32.26 8.29
N ALA A 573 21.19 33.43 8.87
CA ALA A 573 22.06 34.60 8.77
C ALA A 573 23.30 34.53 9.69
N GLU A 574 23.31 33.61 10.66
CA GLU A 574 24.48 33.36 11.50
C GLU A 574 25.55 32.54 10.71
N PRO A 575 26.85 32.68 11.03
CA PRO A 575 27.89 31.87 10.40
C PRO A 575 27.68 30.37 10.62
N ILE A 576 28.15 29.56 9.67
CA ILE A 576 28.20 28.10 9.82
C ILE A 576 28.96 27.77 11.11
N PRO A 577 28.47 26.84 11.95
CA PRO A 577 29.16 26.43 13.17
C PRO A 577 30.62 26.04 12.91
N SER A 578 31.52 26.56 13.73
CA SER A 578 32.98 26.42 13.53
C SER A 578 33.46 24.97 13.64
N ASP A 579 32.78 24.16 14.45
CA ASP A 579 33.03 22.73 14.61
C ASP A 579 32.65 21.95 13.35
N LEU A 580 31.50 22.25 12.73
CA LEU A 580 31.11 21.67 11.45
C LEU A 580 32.10 22.03 10.34
N LEU A 581 32.50 23.30 10.22
CA LEU A 581 33.50 23.73 9.24
C LEU A 581 34.84 23.01 9.45
N GLN A 582 35.30 22.93 10.69
CA GLN A 582 36.54 22.26 11.03
C GLN A 582 36.48 20.77 10.68
N TYR A 583 35.36 20.10 10.97
CA TYR A 583 35.14 18.71 10.60
C TYR A 583 35.20 18.51 9.07
N LEU A 584 34.38 19.26 8.32
CA LEU A 584 34.30 19.15 6.86
C LEU A 584 35.63 19.47 6.16
N SER A 585 36.47 20.33 6.75
CA SER A 585 37.81 20.63 6.22
C SER A 585 38.85 19.52 6.42
N ARG A 586 38.59 18.56 7.32
CA ARG A 586 39.54 17.51 7.71
C ARG A 586 39.17 16.14 7.16
N VAL A 587 37.89 15.85 7.02
CA VAL A 587 37.43 14.54 6.54
C VAL A 587 37.58 14.45 5.02
N ASP A 588 37.86 13.24 4.55
CA ASP A 588 37.76 12.95 3.13
C ASP A 588 36.28 12.86 2.76
N THR A 589 35.69 13.97 2.32
CA THR A 589 34.24 14.11 2.09
C THR A 589 33.73 13.21 0.97
N HIS A 590 32.43 12.95 0.98
CA HIS A 590 31.75 12.12 -0.01
C HIS A 590 31.97 12.65 -1.43
N SER A 591 32.09 11.78 -2.42
CA SER A 591 32.33 12.16 -3.82
C SER A 591 31.29 13.14 -4.37
N ARG A 592 30.01 12.96 -4.01
CA ARG A 592 28.93 13.90 -4.36
C ARG A 592 29.04 15.25 -3.65
N PHE A 593 29.54 15.28 -2.42
CA PHE A 593 29.83 16.53 -1.71
C PHE A 593 30.98 17.28 -2.41
N LYS A 594 32.09 16.59 -2.71
CA LYS A 594 33.27 17.17 -3.40
C LYS A 594 32.94 17.76 -4.77
N LYS A 595 32.01 17.14 -5.50
CA LYS A 595 31.53 17.66 -6.79
C LYS A 595 30.86 19.03 -6.66
N ARG A 596 30.20 19.31 -5.53
CA ARG A 596 29.53 20.60 -5.26
C ARG A 596 30.46 21.61 -4.60
N ILE A 597 31.38 21.13 -3.74
CA ILE A 597 32.29 21.98 -2.97
C ILE A 597 33.72 21.44 -3.11
N SER A 598 34.57 22.18 -3.81
CA SER A 598 35.95 21.77 -4.09
C SER A 598 36.90 21.93 -2.89
N SER A 599 36.64 22.89 -2.00
CA SER A 599 37.47 23.13 -0.81
C SER A 599 36.65 23.76 0.32
N VAL A 600 36.81 23.25 1.54
CA VAL A 600 36.14 23.78 2.74
C VAL A 600 37.14 24.55 3.59
N PRO A 601 36.87 25.82 3.97
CA PRO A 601 37.74 26.58 4.86
C PRO A 601 37.76 25.98 6.27
N SER A 602 38.94 25.91 6.89
CA SER A 602 39.13 25.28 8.21
C SER A 602 38.80 26.20 9.40
N SER A 603 38.62 27.50 9.16
CA SER A 603 38.26 28.52 10.16
C SER A 603 37.72 29.79 9.47
N GLY A 604 37.10 30.68 10.25
CA GLY A 604 36.55 31.95 9.76
C GLY A 604 35.03 32.01 9.87
N ASN A 605 34.46 33.20 9.65
CA ASN A 605 33.02 33.43 9.67
C ASN A 605 32.46 33.30 8.25
N HIS A 606 32.04 32.10 7.87
CA HIS A 606 31.45 31.82 6.57
C HIS A 606 29.94 31.65 6.71
N SER A 607 29.15 32.31 5.86
CA SER A 607 27.71 32.06 5.76
C SER A 607 27.44 30.79 4.95
N TRP A 608 26.23 30.22 5.09
CA TRP A 608 25.77 29.09 4.27
C TRP A 608 25.91 29.37 2.77
N GLU A 609 25.48 30.55 2.32
CA GLU A 609 25.59 30.94 0.90
C GLU A 609 27.03 31.11 0.43
N SER A 610 27.96 31.52 1.32
CA SER A 610 29.36 31.68 0.93
C SER A 610 30.08 30.35 0.67
N LEU A 611 29.63 29.26 1.31
CA LEU A 611 30.24 27.93 1.15
C LEU A 611 29.49 27.06 0.13
N PHE A 612 28.16 27.04 0.19
CA PHE A 612 27.31 26.17 -0.62
C PHE A 612 26.76 26.86 -1.87
N GLY A 613 27.05 28.16 -2.05
CA GLY A 613 26.48 28.99 -3.10
C GLY A 613 25.10 29.57 -2.73
N PRO A 614 24.65 30.63 -3.42
CA PRO A 614 23.35 31.24 -3.14
C PRO A 614 22.19 30.30 -3.51
N GLY A 615 21.05 30.46 -2.83
CA GLY A 615 19.80 29.77 -3.15
C GLY A 615 19.62 28.40 -2.49
N THR A 616 18.97 27.47 -3.21
CA THR A 616 18.43 26.23 -2.62
C THR A 616 19.51 25.27 -2.10
N ALA A 617 20.73 25.33 -2.63
CA ALA A 617 21.84 24.49 -2.14
C ALA A 617 22.29 24.89 -0.73
N ALA A 618 22.38 26.19 -0.43
CA ALA A 618 22.65 26.67 0.92
C ALA A 618 21.46 26.44 1.86
N ASP A 619 20.23 26.65 1.38
CA ASP A 619 19.02 26.33 2.14
C ASP A 619 19.00 24.85 2.57
N GLU A 620 19.31 23.93 1.64
CA GLU A 620 19.35 22.49 1.89
C GLU A 620 20.45 22.11 2.88
N ALA A 621 21.68 22.60 2.71
CA ALA A 621 22.78 22.31 3.64
C ALA A 621 22.47 22.81 5.06
N PHE A 622 21.83 23.97 5.18
CA PHE A 622 21.35 24.50 6.45
C PHE A 622 20.28 23.59 7.07
N MET A 623 19.30 23.16 6.28
CA MET A 623 18.26 22.24 6.76
C MET A 623 18.85 20.88 7.15
N ALA A 624 19.78 20.33 6.37
CA ALA A 624 20.49 19.11 6.69
C ALA A 624 21.20 19.23 8.03
N HIS A 625 21.87 20.36 8.31
CA HIS A 625 22.51 20.59 9.61
C HIS A 625 21.51 20.61 10.77
N LEU A 626 20.38 21.32 10.63
CA LEU A 626 19.39 21.41 11.71
C LEU A 626 18.66 20.09 11.96
N ILE A 627 18.25 19.41 10.89
CA ILE A 627 17.50 18.14 10.95
C ILE A 627 18.41 17.03 11.47
N SER A 628 19.62 16.87 10.95
CA SER A 628 20.56 15.87 11.47
C SER A 628 20.96 16.15 12.93
N SER A 629 21.10 17.42 13.34
CA SER A 629 21.32 17.79 14.75
C SER A 629 20.13 17.44 15.65
N TYR A 630 18.92 17.46 15.11
CA TYR A 630 17.73 16.99 15.80
C TYR A 630 17.77 15.48 15.96
N VAL A 631 17.93 14.75 14.85
CA VAL A 631 17.90 13.28 14.79
C VAL A 631 19.02 12.70 15.66
N GLY A 632 20.22 13.27 15.58
CA GLY A 632 21.37 12.84 16.38
C GLY A 632 21.12 12.94 17.88
N ARG A 633 20.33 13.92 18.35
CA ARG A 633 19.97 14.02 19.77
C ARG A 633 18.89 13.02 20.18
N VAL A 634 17.93 12.72 19.30
CA VAL A 634 16.94 11.66 19.53
C VAL A 634 17.65 10.30 19.60
N ALA A 635 18.50 10.02 18.62
CA ALA A 635 19.32 8.81 18.56
C ALA A 635 20.20 8.66 19.81
N ALA A 636 20.90 9.73 20.23
CA ALA A 636 21.71 9.71 21.44
C ALA A 636 20.90 9.42 22.72
N ALA A 637 19.67 9.96 22.82
CA ALA A 637 18.79 9.70 23.95
C ALA A 637 18.34 8.23 24.00
N GLY A 638 17.97 7.64 22.86
CA GLY A 638 17.65 6.21 22.79
C GLY A 638 18.85 5.31 23.07
N LYS A 639 20.00 5.58 22.43
CA LYS A 639 21.23 4.79 22.56
C LYS A 639 21.75 4.74 24.00
N ALA A 640 21.47 5.77 24.80
CA ALA A 640 21.80 5.81 26.23
C ALA A 640 20.98 4.82 27.07
N GLU A 641 19.77 4.46 26.63
CA GLU A 641 18.89 3.50 27.31
C GLU A 641 19.12 2.07 26.80
N TYR A 642 19.26 1.90 25.47
CA TYR A 642 19.55 0.60 24.86
C TYR A 642 20.49 0.77 23.64
N PRO A 643 21.72 0.24 23.67
CA PRO A 643 22.71 0.45 22.61
C PRO A 643 22.48 -0.43 21.36
N ILE A 644 21.23 -0.73 21.01
CA ILE A 644 20.84 -1.42 19.76
C ILE A 644 21.25 -0.60 18.52
N PRO A 645 21.52 -1.20 17.34
CA PRO A 645 21.89 -0.45 16.15
C PRO A 645 20.74 0.48 15.71
N LEU A 646 21.09 1.73 15.43
CA LEU A 646 20.18 2.78 15.01
C LEU A 646 20.55 3.25 13.61
N TYR A 647 19.54 3.57 12.80
CA TYR A 647 19.75 4.17 11.48
C TYR A 647 18.66 5.21 11.18
N THR A 648 18.80 5.94 10.07
CA THR A 648 17.71 6.71 9.46
C THR A 648 17.68 6.40 7.97
N ASN A 649 16.49 6.39 7.37
CA ASN A 649 16.31 6.23 5.94
C ASN A 649 16.33 7.58 5.20
N THR A 650 16.29 7.51 3.87
CA THR A 650 16.47 8.66 2.98
C THR A 650 15.59 8.52 1.75
N TRP A 651 14.60 9.40 1.63
CA TRP A 651 13.99 9.73 0.35
C TRP A 651 15.03 10.43 -0.54
N LEU A 652 15.50 9.71 -1.55
CA LEU A 652 16.55 10.17 -2.48
C LEU A 652 16.08 11.28 -3.43
N ASN A 653 16.97 12.22 -3.74
CA ASN A 653 16.78 13.21 -4.81
C ASN A 653 17.11 12.64 -6.20
N ILE A 654 16.59 13.25 -7.27
CA ILE A 654 16.90 12.86 -8.66
C ILE A 654 17.59 14.03 -9.36
N GLU A 655 18.92 14.00 -9.55
CA GLU A 655 19.64 15.12 -10.19
C GLU A 655 19.49 15.15 -11.72
N GLY A 656 19.13 14.03 -12.35
CA GLY A 656 18.93 13.95 -13.80
C GLY A 656 18.44 12.59 -14.29
N GLN A 657 17.97 12.54 -15.53
CA GLN A 657 17.42 11.31 -16.15
C GLN A 657 18.42 10.15 -16.21
N SER A 658 19.73 10.44 -16.26
CA SER A 658 20.78 9.41 -16.25
C SER A 658 20.95 8.71 -14.91
N GLU A 659 20.31 9.20 -13.84
CA GLU A 659 20.34 8.56 -12.52
C GLU A 659 19.14 7.64 -12.28
N LEU A 660 18.19 7.59 -13.23
CA LEU A 660 16.98 6.79 -13.15
C LEU A 660 17.14 5.46 -13.86
N ASP A 661 16.57 4.42 -13.26
CA ASP A 661 16.55 3.05 -13.77
C ASP A 661 15.14 2.75 -14.35
N PHE A 662 14.67 3.58 -15.30
CA PHE A 662 13.38 3.43 -15.99
C PHE A 662 13.50 3.38 -17.51
N GLY A 663 12.86 2.38 -18.11
CA GLY A 663 12.57 2.30 -19.55
C GLY A 663 11.25 2.98 -19.98
N GLY A 664 10.51 3.64 -19.08
CA GLY A 664 9.18 4.17 -19.39
C GLY A 664 8.72 5.37 -18.55
N GLY A 665 8.74 6.57 -19.15
CA GLY A 665 7.73 7.64 -19.09
C GLY A 665 7.20 8.21 -17.77
N ALA A 666 7.56 7.74 -16.58
CA ALA A 666 7.02 8.26 -15.32
C ALA A 666 7.52 9.70 -15.02
N PRO A 667 6.68 10.63 -14.51
CA PRO A 667 7.11 11.99 -14.21
C PRO A 667 8.17 12.02 -13.11
N VAL A 668 9.29 12.73 -13.36
CA VAL A 668 10.43 12.92 -12.43
C VAL A 668 10.00 13.43 -11.03
N VAL A 669 8.86 14.10 -10.94
CA VAL A 669 8.29 14.64 -9.69
C VAL A 669 7.87 13.53 -8.70
N VAL A 670 7.45 12.36 -9.19
CA VAL A 670 6.95 11.27 -8.31
C VAL A 670 8.10 10.59 -7.55
N GLY A 671 9.33 10.66 -8.05
CA GLY A 671 10.52 10.05 -7.43
C GLY A 671 11.39 10.99 -6.60
N GLY A 672 10.90 12.18 -6.25
CA GLY A 672 11.62 13.19 -5.46
C GLY A 672 12.07 14.43 -6.24
N GLY A 673 12.14 14.41 -7.57
CA GLY A 673 12.54 15.60 -8.33
C GLY A 673 13.97 16.10 -8.08
N ASP A 674 14.34 17.18 -8.76
CA ASP A 674 15.73 17.70 -8.82
C ASP A 674 16.03 18.83 -7.83
N LYS A 675 14.99 19.46 -7.27
CA LYS A 675 15.13 20.64 -6.40
C LYS A 675 14.77 20.32 -4.95
N PRO A 676 15.56 20.81 -3.98
CA PRO A 676 15.20 20.74 -2.56
C PRO A 676 13.82 21.36 -2.33
N GLY A 677 12.94 20.61 -1.64
CA GLY A 677 11.54 20.97 -1.43
C GLY A 677 10.57 20.24 -2.37
N ILE A 678 11.06 19.70 -3.49
CA ILE A 678 10.35 18.67 -4.28
C ILE A 678 10.64 17.30 -3.68
N TYR A 679 11.92 17.02 -3.36
CA TYR A 679 12.30 15.97 -2.42
C TYR A 679 12.46 16.59 -1.02
N PRO A 680 12.39 15.78 0.06
CA PRO A 680 12.54 16.29 1.42
C PRO A 680 13.88 17.01 1.63
N SER A 681 13.86 18.35 1.60
CA SER A 681 15.06 19.18 1.74
C SER A 681 15.69 18.96 3.12
N GLY A 682 16.98 18.64 3.13
CA GLY A 682 17.74 18.37 4.34
C GLY A 682 17.81 16.89 4.75
N GLY A 683 17.16 15.98 4.01
CA GLY A 683 17.32 14.53 4.21
C GLY A 683 18.77 14.04 3.97
N PRO A 684 19.11 12.80 4.34
CA PRO A 684 20.48 12.26 4.22
C PRO A 684 20.92 11.92 2.79
N CYS A 685 20.68 12.79 1.82
CA CYS A 685 21.11 12.58 0.44
C CYS A 685 22.65 12.59 0.28
N PRO A 686 23.23 11.88 -0.71
CA PRO A 686 24.68 11.70 -0.86
C PRO A 686 25.53 12.99 -0.82
N HIS A 687 25.01 14.11 -1.31
CA HIS A 687 25.70 15.40 -1.32
C HIS A 687 25.70 16.15 0.01
N VAL A 688 24.97 15.69 1.02
CA VAL A 688 24.94 16.25 2.40
C VAL A 688 25.25 15.22 3.48
N LEU A 689 25.60 13.97 3.12
CA LEU A 689 25.91 12.90 4.09
C LEU A 689 27.00 13.27 5.10
N ASP A 690 28.00 14.07 4.71
CA ASP A 690 29.07 14.48 5.63
C ASP A 690 28.55 15.38 6.76
N ILE A 691 27.53 16.21 6.50
CA ILE A 691 26.85 17.01 7.54
C ILE A 691 26.07 16.09 8.49
N TRP A 692 25.40 15.08 7.93
CA TRP A 692 24.68 14.08 8.72
C TRP A 692 25.63 13.32 9.64
N ARG A 693 26.71 12.75 9.10
CA ARG A 693 27.72 12.01 9.89
C ARG A 693 28.29 12.82 11.05
N PHE A 694 28.52 14.12 10.85
CA PHE A 694 28.98 15.02 11.92
C PHE A 694 27.95 15.12 13.06
N ASN A 695 26.68 15.30 12.71
CA ASN A 695 25.61 15.58 13.67
C ASN A 695 24.98 14.32 14.29
N THR A 696 25.18 13.14 13.71
CA THR A 696 24.54 11.88 14.14
C THR A 696 25.53 10.78 14.56
N PRO A 697 26.46 11.04 15.51
CA PRO A 697 27.45 10.03 15.92
C PRO A 697 26.84 8.81 16.64
N SER A 698 25.56 8.88 17.03
CA SER A 698 24.82 7.77 17.65
C SER A 698 24.00 6.93 16.66
N LEU A 699 23.99 7.28 15.37
CA LEU A 699 23.50 6.40 14.32
C LEU A 699 24.65 5.53 13.81
N ASP A 700 24.36 4.25 13.58
CA ASP A 700 25.33 3.27 13.09
C ASP A 700 25.44 3.27 11.57
N LEU A 701 24.39 3.69 10.86
CA LEU A 701 24.38 3.86 9.40
C LEU A 701 23.31 4.86 8.92
N LEU A 702 23.51 5.35 7.69
CA LEU A 702 22.55 6.12 6.92
C LEU A 702 22.08 5.25 5.74
N ALA A 703 20.77 5.14 5.53
CA ALA A 703 20.17 4.18 4.61
C ALA A 703 19.40 4.88 3.46
N PRO A 704 19.44 4.35 2.23
CA PRO A 704 18.63 4.85 1.11
C PRO A 704 17.31 4.08 0.93
N ASP A 705 16.25 4.81 0.57
CA ASP A 705 15.01 4.24 0.03
C ASP A 705 15.11 4.18 -1.50
N LEU A 706 15.23 2.96 -2.04
CA LEU A 706 15.74 2.71 -3.39
C LEU A 706 14.66 2.16 -4.32
N TYR A 707 13.84 3.06 -4.86
CA TYR A 707 12.74 2.73 -5.77
C TYR A 707 13.02 3.00 -7.24
N PHE A 708 13.71 4.10 -7.53
CA PHE A 708 13.72 4.71 -8.86
C PHE A 708 15.10 4.81 -9.49
N HIS A 709 16.14 4.87 -8.67
CA HIS A 709 17.50 5.21 -9.09
C HIS A 709 18.27 4.00 -9.63
N ASP A 710 19.32 4.28 -10.39
CA ASP A 710 20.33 3.28 -10.75
C ASP A 710 20.84 2.59 -9.49
N TYR A 711 20.51 1.31 -9.39
CA TYR A 711 20.62 0.57 -8.14
C TYR A 711 22.08 0.46 -7.67
N GLU A 712 23.00 0.24 -8.60
CA GLU A 712 24.43 0.14 -8.31
C GLU A 712 25.01 1.48 -7.85
N THR A 713 24.67 2.57 -8.54
CA THR A 713 25.15 3.91 -8.18
C THR A 713 24.74 4.28 -6.76
N VAL A 714 23.50 3.97 -6.35
CA VAL A 714 23.06 4.23 -4.97
C VAL A 714 23.80 3.34 -3.98
N CYS A 715 23.93 2.03 -4.24
CA CYS A 715 24.71 1.14 -3.38
C CYS A 715 26.15 1.66 -3.18
N ARG A 716 26.78 2.19 -4.23
CA ARG A 716 28.12 2.77 -4.18
C ARG A 716 28.17 4.05 -3.35
N ASN A 717 27.22 4.97 -3.55
CA ASN A 717 27.15 6.21 -2.76
C ASN A 717 26.99 5.90 -1.26
N TYR A 718 26.10 4.97 -0.91
CA TYR A 718 25.82 4.63 0.49
C TYR A 718 26.82 3.65 1.12
N THR A 719 27.81 3.15 0.38
CA THR A 719 28.95 2.41 0.94
C THR A 719 30.23 3.23 0.99
N GLU A 720 30.24 4.42 0.38
CA GLU A 720 31.39 5.32 0.43
C GLU A 720 31.72 5.72 1.88
N GLN A 721 33.01 5.93 2.14
CA GLN A 721 33.53 6.28 3.47
C GLN A 721 33.20 5.22 4.55
N GLY A 722 32.91 3.98 4.15
CA GLY A 722 32.73 2.85 5.06
C GLY A 722 31.35 2.78 5.74
N ASN A 723 30.35 3.51 5.24
CA ASN A 723 28.97 3.37 5.71
C ASN A 723 28.46 1.95 5.42
N THR A 724 27.79 1.34 6.41
CA THR A 724 27.24 -0.01 6.24
C THR A 724 25.95 0.09 5.44
N LEU A 725 25.84 -0.66 4.34
CA LEU A 725 24.66 -0.61 3.49
C LEU A 725 23.49 -1.36 4.12
N PHE A 726 22.34 -0.70 4.19
CA PHE A 726 21.05 -1.30 4.45
C PHE A 726 20.03 -0.57 3.58
N ILE A 727 19.20 -1.31 2.83
CA ILE A 727 18.15 -0.75 1.96
C ILE A 727 16.80 -1.08 2.62
N PRO A 728 16.26 -0.20 3.48
CA PRO A 728 15.02 -0.43 4.23
C PRO A 728 13.78 -0.44 3.34
N GLU A 729 13.81 0.31 2.23
CA GLU A 729 12.72 0.38 1.29
C GLU A 729 13.22 0.17 -0.15
N GLN A 730 12.56 -0.71 -0.89
CA GLN A 730 12.72 -0.87 -2.34
C GLN A 730 11.44 -1.44 -2.98
N ARG A 731 11.47 -1.60 -4.31
CA ARG A 731 10.39 -2.26 -5.06
C ARG A 731 10.19 -3.70 -4.61
N ARG A 732 8.93 -4.13 -4.54
CA ARG A 732 8.51 -5.50 -4.19
C ARG A 732 8.35 -6.45 -5.37
N ASP A 733 8.49 -5.96 -6.59
CA ASP A 733 8.30 -6.74 -7.81
C ASP A 733 9.57 -7.48 -8.24
N GLU A 734 9.46 -8.26 -9.32
CA GLU A 734 10.55 -9.06 -9.89
C GLU A 734 11.81 -8.22 -10.19
N TYR A 735 11.61 -6.96 -10.54
CA TYR A 735 12.69 -6.03 -10.80
C TYR A 735 13.51 -5.71 -9.53
N GLY A 736 12.83 -5.42 -8.41
CA GLY A 736 13.49 -5.23 -7.12
C GLY A 736 14.10 -6.51 -6.56
N ALA A 737 13.44 -7.66 -6.78
CA ALA A 737 13.92 -8.96 -6.32
C ALA A 737 15.25 -9.37 -6.96
N ARG A 738 15.47 -9.09 -8.26
CA ARG A 738 16.75 -9.36 -8.92
C ARG A 738 17.91 -8.51 -8.40
N ARG A 739 17.64 -7.25 -8.03
CA ARG A 739 18.68 -6.29 -7.63
C ARG A 739 19.29 -6.58 -6.26
N ILE A 740 18.60 -7.33 -5.39
CA ILE A 740 19.14 -7.69 -4.06
C ILE A 740 20.47 -8.44 -4.15
N TRP A 741 20.66 -9.24 -5.20
CA TRP A 741 21.88 -10.02 -5.36
C TRP A 741 23.12 -9.12 -5.42
N LEU A 742 23.02 -8.00 -6.14
CA LEU A 742 24.07 -7.00 -6.20
C LEU A 742 24.34 -6.37 -4.82
N SER A 743 23.28 -5.96 -4.10
CA SER A 743 23.45 -5.30 -2.80
C SER A 743 24.04 -6.23 -1.73
N TYR A 744 23.57 -7.48 -1.62
CA TYR A 744 24.14 -8.45 -0.69
C TYR A 744 25.56 -8.85 -1.07
N ALA A 745 25.77 -9.35 -2.29
CA ALA A 745 27.03 -9.99 -2.64
C ALA A 745 28.15 -8.99 -2.92
N THR A 746 27.90 -7.92 -3.68
CA THR A 746 28.92 -6.95 -4.06
C THR A 746 29.13 -5.87 -3.00
N TYR A 747 28.04 -5.35 -2.43
CA TYR A 747 28.10 -4.20 -1.50
C TYR A 747 27.97 -4.60 -0.02
N GLY A 748 27.75 -5.89 0.28
CA GLY A 748 27.69 -6.38 1.65
C GLY A 748 26.54 -5.80 2.47
N ALA A 749 25.39 -5.57 1.83
CA ALA A 749 24.21 -5.05 2.52
C ALA A 749 23.79 -5.94 3.69
N LEU A 750 23.40 -5.32 4.80
CA LEU A 750 22.78 -6.02 5.93
C LEU A 750 21.43 -6.63 5.52
N GLY A 751 20.72 -5.93 4.64
CA GLY A 751 19.45 -6.37 4.06
C GLY A 751 18.98 -5.43 2.95
N ALA A 752 18.08 -5.94 2.12
CA ALA A 752 17.33 -5.17 1.13
C ALA A 752 15.85 -5.53 1.23
N SER A 753 15.03 -4.55 1.63
CA SER A 753 13.69 -4.77 2.15
C SER A 753 12.65 -4.21 1.17
N PRO A 754 11.86 -5.06 0.49
CA PRO A 754 10.74 -4.60 -0.31
C PRO A 754 9.62 -4.02 0.56
N PHE A 755 9.10 -2.87 0.17
CA PHE A 755 8.01 -2.19 0.88
C PHE A 755 6.61 -2.72 0.52
N GLY A 756 5.71 -2.74 1.49
CA GLY A 756 4.33 -3.24 1.35
C GLY A 756 4.28 -4.75 1.18
N ILE A 757 5.20 -5.46 1.85
CA ILE A 757 5.42 -6.90 1.65
C ILE A 757 4.22 -7.76 2.09
N ASP A 758 3.41 -7.23 3.01
CA ASP A 758 2.14 -7.78 3.48
C ASP A 758 1.03 -7.82 2.40
N THR A 759 1.31 -7.33 1.19
CA THR A 759 0.42 -7.43 0.01
C THR A 759 1.03 -8.21 -1.16
N GLY A 760 2.20 -8.85 -1.00
CA GLY A 760 2.80 -9.72 -2.02
C GLY A 760 4.27 -10.02 -1.78
N SER A 761 4.54 -11.16 -1.14
CA SER A 761 5.86 -11.61 -0.64
C SER A 761 6.49 -12.78 -1.39
N ASP A 762 5.74 -13.43 -2.27
CA ASP A 762 6.15 -14.65 -2.98
C ASP A 762 7.32 -14.42 -3.95
N VAL A 763 7.34 -13.25 -4.61
CA VAL A 763 8.36 -12.88 -5.58
C VAL A 763 9.75 -12.83 -4.95
N ILE A 764 9.92 -12.07 -3.86
CA ILE A 764 11.20 -11.96 -3.15
C ILE A 764 11.57 -13.25 -2.40
N GLY A 765 10.55 -13.99 -1.94
CA GLY A 765 10.75 -15.19 -1.13
C GLY A 765 11.55 -16.29 -1.83
N ARG A 766 11.46 -16.36 -3.16
CA ARG A 766 12.28 -17.29 -3.98
C ARG A 766 13.77 -16.97 -3.89
N GLU A 767 14.13 -15.70 -3.91
CA GLU A 767 15.53 -15.25 -3.85
C GLU A 767 16.08 -15.36 -2.42
N PHE A 768 15.26 -15.00 -1.42
CA PHE A 768 15.58 -15.17 0.00
C PHE A 768 15.79 -16.63 0.39
N LYS A 769 15.05 -17.57 -0.21
CA LYS A 769 15.28 -19.00 -0.02
C LYS A 769 16.72 -19.39 -0.37
N LEU A 770 17.20 -18.98 -1.56
CA LEU A 770 18.54 -19.30 -2.05
C LEU A 770 19.64 -18.64 -1.19
N LEU A 771 19.43 -17.37 -0.81
CA LEU A 771 20.32 -16.66 0.11
C LEU A 771 20.41 -17.37 1.46
N ASN A 772 19.27 -17.78 2.04
CA ASN A 772 19.26 -18.52 3.31
C ASN A 772 19.96 -19.88 3.21
N GLN A 773 19.74 -20.62 2.12
CA GLN A 773 20.37 -21.92 1.85
C GLN A 773 21.90 -21.81 1.78
N THR A 774 22.42 -20.71 1.25
CA THR A 774 23.86 -20.51 1.01
C THR A 774 24.54 -19.55 1.99
N LYS A 775 23.81 -19.10 3.03
CA LYS A 775 24.25 -18.04 3.95
C LYS A 775 25.60 -18.27 4.62
N GLN A 776 25.94 -19.53 4.94
CA GLN A 776 27.21 -19.82 5.60
C GLN A 776 28.41 -19.46 4.71
N TYR A 777 28.35 -19.83 3.42
CA TYR A 777 29.40 -19.51 2.45
C TYR A 777 29.44 -18.02 2.13
N PHE A 778 28.27 -17.38 2.03
CA PHE A 778 28.16 -15.95 1.79
C PHE A 778 28.75 -15.13 2.95
N LEU A 779 28.34 -15.43 4.19
CA LEU A 779 28.79 -14.71 5.38
C LEU A 779 30.28 -14.98 5.68
N ASP A 780 30.79 -16.16 5.33
CA ASP A 780 32.20 -16.51 5.50
C ASP A 780 33.10 -15.97 4.38
N ALA A 781 32.55 -15.52 3.25
CA ALA A 781 33.35 -14.95 2.17
C ALA A 781 33.89 -13.54 2.52
N ALA A 782 35.05 -13.17 1.98
CA ALA A 782 35.51 -11.78 2.01
C ALA A 782 34.79 -10.99 0.90
N PRO A 783 34.63 -9.64 1.01
CA PRO A 783 34.04 -8.83 -0.06
C PRO A 783 34.75 -8.98 -1.41
N GLU A 784 36.06 -9.22 -1.39
CA GLU A 784 36.90 -9.51 -2.57
C GLU A 784 36.54 -10.83 -3.26
N ASP A 785 36.00 -11.80 -2.51
CA ASP A 785 35.73 -13.18 -2.93
C ASP A 785 34.29 -13.40 -3.42
N ARG A 786 33.47 -12.35 -3.56
CA ARG A 786 32.10 -12.49 -4.04
C ARG A 786 31.63 -11.29 -4.84
N PHE A 787 30.71 -11.54 -5.78
CA PHE A 787 29.94 -10.48 -6.42
C PHE A 787 28.57 -10.98 -6.85
N GLY A 788 27.61 -10.06 -6.86
CA GLY A 788 26.26 -10.27 -7.36
C GLY A 788 26.05 -9.59 -8.70
N PHE A 789 25.05 -10.05 -9.43
CA PHE A 789 24.71 -9.56 -10.77
C PHE A 789 23.22 -9.76 -11.05
N PHE A 790 22.72 -9.04 -12.05
CA PHE A 790 21.35 -9.17 -12.55
C PHE A 790 21.25 -8.81 -14.04
N PHE A 791 20.15 -9.24 -14.64
CA PHE A 791 19.75 -9.07 -16.04
C PHE A 791 18.22 -8.87 -16.10
N ASP A 792 17.75 -7.78 -16.72
CA ASP A 792 16.31 -7.44 -16.84
C ASP A 792 15.64 -8.04 -18.10
N GLU A 793 14.38 -7.72 -18.41
CA GLU A 793 13.57 -8.37 -19.48
C GLU A 793 14.01 -8.07 -20.93
N GLU A 794 14.69 -6.95 -21.17
CA GLU A 794 15.06 -6.50 -22.53
C GLU A 794 16.59 -6.49 -22.70
N PRO A 795 17.16 -7.32 -23.60
CA PRO A 795 18.56 -7.20 -23.97
C PRO A 795 18.77 -5.94 -24.82
N SER A 796 19.75 -5.12 -24.45
CA SER A 796 20.17 -3.98 -25.27
C SER A 796 20.74 -4.44 -26.62
N GLU A 797 20.21 -3.92 -27.73
CA GLU A 797 20.69 -4.23 -29.09
C GLU A 797 22.15 -3.78 -29.36
N LYS A 798 22.77 -3.03 -28.45
CA LYS A 798 24.08 -2.39 -28.70
C LYS A 798 25.28 -3.06 -28.01
N LYS A 799 25.10 -3.89 -26.97
CA LYS A 799 26.14 -4.71 -26.34
C LYS A 799 25.53 -5.89 -25.56
N PRO A 800 26.15 -7.09 -25.55
CA PRO A 800 25.81 -8.13 -24.57
C PRO A 800 26.06 -7.60 -23.16
N GLU A 801 25.05 -7.68 -22.31
CA GLU A 801 25.18 -7.40 -20.88
C GLU A 801 26.05 -8.48 -20.24
N GLN A 802 27.17 -8.07 -19.66
CA GLN A 802 28.17 -8.97 -19.11
C GLN A 802 28.65 -8.40 -17.77
N TRP A 803 28.64 -9.26 -16.74
CA TRP A 803 29.28 -8.97 -15.46
C TRP A 803 30.59 -9.74 -15.40
N THR A 804 31.63 -9.13 -14.82
CA THR A 804 32.97 -9.73 -14.84
C THR A 804 33.74 -9.38 -13.59
N ARG A 805 34.44 -10.37 -13.05
CA ARG A 805 35.35 -10.19 -11.93
C ARG A 805 36.54 -11.15 -12.04
N THR A 806 37.70 -10.69 -11.60
CA THR A 806 38.92 -11.51 -11.54
C THR A 806 39.21 -11.92 -10.10
N PHE A 807 39.40 -13.21 -9.89
CA PHE A 807 39.77 -13.85 -8.61
C PHE A 807 41.11 -14.53 -8.79
N GLY A 808 42.18 -13.88 -8.31
CA GLY A 808 43.55 -14.34 -8.55
C GLY A 808 43.83 -14.52 -10.05
N ASP A 809 44.10 -15.76 -10.45
CA ASP A 809 44.46 -16.12 -11.83
C ASP A 809 43.25 -16.44 -12.72
N ILE A 810 42.02 -16.33 -12.20
CA ILE A 810 40.80 -16.73 -12.93
C ILE A 810 39.86 -15.52 -13.08
N LYS A 811 39.50 -15.22 -14.32
CA LYS A 811 38.48 -14.25 -14.70
C LYS A 811 37.15 -14.96 -14.88
N VAL A 812 36.18 -14.61 -14.03
CA VAL A 812 34.79 -15.09 -14.13
C VAL A 812 33.98 -14.08 -14.93
N ILE A 813 33.29 -14.58 -15.94
CA ILE A 813 32.44 -13.83 -16.86
C ILE A 813 31.03 -14.39 -16.73
N VAL A 814 30.07 -13.54 -16.38
CA VAL A 814 28.66 -13.90 -16.24
C VAL A 814 27.85 -13.20 -17.31
N GLU A 815 27.08 -13.97 -18.06
CA GLU A 815 26.25 -13.54 -19.17
C GLU A 815 24.85 -14.16 -19.01
N ARG A 816 23.84 -13.62 -19.72
CA ARG A 816 22.49 -14.22 -19.75
C ARG A 816 22.57 -15.68 -20.19
N CYS A 817 21.77 -16.56 -19.59
CA CYS A 817 21.81 -17.98 -19.95
C CYS A 817 21.59 -18.14 -21.45
N PHE A 818 22.44 -18.93 -22.10
CA PHE A 818 22.26 -19.27 -23.49
C PHE A 818 20.92 -20.00 -23.66
N VAL A 819 20.13 -19.60 -24.66
CA VAL A 819 18.91 -20.25 -25.11
C VAL A 819 18.78 -20.09 -26.63
N PHE A 820 17.92 -20.88 -27.27
CA PHE A 820 17.67 -20.78 -28.72
C PHE A 820 16.63 -19.72 -29.08
N GLY A 821 15.71 -19.42 -28.16
CA GLY A 821 14.73 -18.35 -28.28
C GLY A 821 15.23 -17.05 -27.67
N LYS A 822 14.35 -16.31 -26.97
CA LYS A 822 14.68 -15.05 -26.30
C LYS A 822 15.31 -15.32 -24.92
N PRO A 823 16.54 -14.85 -24.65
CA PRO A 823 17.12 -14.91 -23.31
C PRO A 823 16.24 -14.14 -22.31
N GLY A 824 15.85 -14.82 -21.23
CA GLY A 824 15.05 -14.23 -20.16
C GLY A 824 15.88 -13.36 -19.20
N PRO A 825 15.22 -12.80 -18.17
CA PRO A 825 15.91 -12.17 -17.05
C PRO A 825 16.72 -13.21 -16.25
N GLY A 826 17.65 -12.75 -15.42
CA GLY A 826 18.47 -13.61 -14.58
C GLY A 826 19.15 -12.82 -13.47
N ALA A 827 19.47 -13.47 -12.36
CA ALA A 827 20.19 -12.86 -11.24
C ALA A 827 20.83 -13.93 -10.36
N GLY A 828 21.84 -13.52 -9.61
CA GLY A 828 22.57 -14.44 -8.74
C GLY A 828 23.85 -13.84 -8.17
N MET A 829 24.63 -14.71 -7.53
CA MET A 829 25.96 -14.39 -7.04
C MET A 829 26.97 -15.49 -7.36
N ILE A 830 28.23 -15.08 -7.46
CA ILE A 830 29.40 -15.95 -7.51
C ILE A 830 30.17 -15.78 -6.20
N ILE A 831 30.53 -16.87 -5.55
CA ILE A 831 31.39 -16.91 -4.37
C ILE A 831 32.63 -17.74 -4.68
N HIS A 832 33.81 -17.16 -4.52
CA HIS A 832 35.09 -17.85 -4.60
C HIS A 832 35.35 -18.61 -3.28
N LEU A 833 35.49 -19.93 -3.38
CA LEU A 833 35.68 -20.82 -2.22
C LEU A 833 37.18 -21.04 -1.91
N GLY A 834 38.07 -20.32 -2.60
CA GLY A 834 39.51 -20.53 -2.59
C GLY A 834 39.98 -21.45 -3.72
N ASN A 835 41.29 -21.38 -4.01
CA ASN A 835 41.92 -22.07 -5.14
C ASN A 835 41.18 -21.77 -6.45
N SER A 836 40.78 -22.79 -7.20
CA SER A 836 40.02 -22.65 -8.44
C SER A 836 38.54 -23.00 -8.30
N LYS A 837 37.99 -22.98 -7.07
CA LYS A 837 36.61 -23.39 -6.78
C LYS A 837 35.66 -22.22 -6.60
N PHE A 838 34.48 -22.31 -7.19
CA PHE A 838 33.45 -21.28 -7.20
C PHE A 838 32.08 -21.86 -6.92
N LEU A 839 31.29 -21.18 -6.09
CA LEU A 839 29.87 -21.45 -5.88
C LEU A 839 29.05 -20.47 -6.71
N LEU A 840 28.15 -20.99 -7.53
CA LEU A 840 27.22 -20.26 -8.38
C LEU A 840 25.83 -20.41 -7.75
N VAL A 841 25.17 -19.30 -7.46
CA VAL A 841 23.85 -19.28 -6.83
C VAL A 841 22.94 -18.36 -7.64
N GLY A 842 21.77 -18.86 -8.05
CA GLY A 842 20.78 -18.08 -8.81
C GLY A 842 20.35 -18.75 -10.10
N ARG A 843 19.73 -17.97 -11.00
CA ARG A 843 19.10 -18.48 -12.24
C ARG A 843 19.16 -17.46 -13.38
N GLY A 844 18.92 -17.94 -14.60
CA GLY A 844 18.87 -17.11 -15.81
C GLY A 844 20.23 -16.64 -16.34
N PHE A 845 21.33 -17.26 -15.92
CA PHE A 845 22.69 -16.89 -16.33
C PHE A 845 23.53 -18.10 -16.74
N HIS A 846 24.66 -17.84 -17.37
CA HIS A 846 25.76 -18.80 -17.44
C HIS A 846 27.07 -18.13 -17.02
N ALA A 847 28.00 -18.92 -16.50
CA ALA A 847 29.30 -18.43 -16.05
C ALA A 847 30.44 -19.10 -16.82
N ARG A 848 31.27 -18.29 -17.47
CA ARG A 848 32.51 -18.69 -18.15
C ARG A 848 33.72 -18.38 -17.27
N PHE A 849 34.69 -19.28 -17.26
CA PHE A 849 35.92 -19.17 -16.49
C PHE A 849 37.08 -19.08 -17.47
N LYS A 850 37.82 -17.97 -17.44
CA LYS A 850 38.99 -17.74 -18.28
C LYS A 850 40.22 -17.50 -17.43
N GLU A 851 41.37 -17.85 -17.98
CA GLU A 851 42.67 -17.46 -17.47
C GLU A 851 42.81 -15.92 -17.43
N ALA A 852 43.27 -15.39 -16.30
CA ALA A 852 43.68 -13.99 -16.16
C ALA A 852 45.20 -13.82 -16.34
N ARG A 853 45.94 -14.94 -16.31
CA ARG A 853 47.38 -15.00 -16.54
C ARG A 853 47.73 -14.78 -18.00
N LYS A 854 48.87 -14.14 -18.25
CA LYS A 854 49.36 -13.84 -19.62
C LYS A 854 50.06 -15.00 -20.30
N ASP A 855 50.59 -15.93 -19.52
CA ASP A 855 51.33 -17.11 -19.97
C ASP A 855 50.45 -18.37 -20.08
N ALA A 856 49.20 -18.29 -19.62
CA ALA A 856 48.24 -19.36 -19.81
C ALA A 856 47.78 -19.42 -21.27
N THR A 857 47.75 -20.63 -21.82
CA THR A 857 47.35 -20.96 -23.19
C THR A 857 45.87 -21.36 -23.26
N PHE A 858 45.35 -21.99 -22.19
CA PHE A 858 43.97 -22.46 -22.13
C PHE A 858 43.39 -22.29 -20.73
N GLY A 859 42.07 -22.10 -20.63
CA GLY A 859 41.31 -22.11 -19.40
C GLY A 859 39.87 -22.53 -19.61
N GLY A 860 39.23 -23.04 -18.56
CA GLY A 860 37.85 -23.51 -18.63
C GLY A 860 37.37 -24.18 -17.35
N ILE A 861 36.35 -25.02 -17.48
CA ILE A 861 35.77 -25.79 -16.37
C ILE A 861 36.39 -27.19 -16.34
N LEU A 862 37.01 -27.55 -15.21
CA LEU A 862 37.57 -28.87 -14.95
C LEU A 862 36.49 -29.80 -14.39
N TRP A 863 35.65 -29.27 -13.49
CA TRP A 863 34.64 -30.05 -12.79
C TRP A 863 33.41 -29.20 -12.47
N GLY A 864 32.23 -29.81 -12.53
CA GLY A 864 30.96 -29.15 -12.26
C GLY A 864 30.02 -30.04 -11.47
N GLU A 865 29.41 -29.49 -10.42
CA GLU A 865 28.51 -30.22 -9.53
C GLU A 865 27.26 -29.41 -9.22
N GLU A 866 26.09 -30.02 -9.36
CA GLU A 866 24.87 -29.47 -8.77
C GLU A 866 24.87 -29.79 -7.28
N LYS A 867 24.61 -28.76 -6.46
CA LYS A 867 24.59 -28.88 -5.00
C LYS A 867 23.19 -28.75 -4.46
N GLU A 868 22.93 -29.45 -3.37
CA GLU A 868 21.78 -29.23 -2.51
C GLU A 868 22.24 -28.94 -1.08
N VAL A 869 21.37 -28.33 -0.27
CA VAL A 869 21.69 -27.98 1.11
C VAL A 869 20.97 -28.94 2.03
N ASP A 870 21.73 -29.62 2.89
CA ASP A 870 21.17 -30.56 3.88
C ASP A 870 20.49 -29.83 5.04
N GLU A 871 19.86 -30.60 5.95
CA GLU A 871 19.15 -30.07 7.12
C GLU A 871 20.06 -29.26 8.07
N ASN A 872 21.37 -29.46 8.02
CA ASN A 872 22.36 -28.76 8.83
C ASN A 872 22.96 -27.54 8.12
N GLY A 873 22.57 -27.28 6.86
CA GLY A 873 23.08 -26.16 6.06
C GLY A 873 24.32 -26.48 5.22
N ASN A 874 24.80 -27.73 5.17
CA ASN A 874 25.98 -28.08 4.38
C ASN A 874 25.63 -28.39 2.93
N LEU A 875 26.53 -28.03 2.01
CA LEU A 875 26.40 -28.39 0.60
C LEU A 875 26.73 -29.88 0.39
N GLN A 876 25.79 -30.60 -0.22
CA GLN A 876 25.93 -31.97 -0.68
C GLN A 876 25.88 -32.01 -2.20
N THR A 877 26.67 -32.89 -2.81
CA THR A 877 26.66 -33.09 -4.26
C THR A 877 25.46 -33.94 -4.65
N LEU A 878 24.52 -33.34 -5.38
CA LEU A 878 23.33 -34.03 -5.88
C LEU A 878 23.65 -34.81 -7.17
N ARG A 879 24.38 -34.17 -8.09
CA ARG A 879 24.86 -34.82 -9.32
C ARG A 879 26.04 -34.06 -9.93
N ILE A 880 26.78 -34.76 -10.79
CA ILE A 880 27.85 -34.17 -11.60
C ILE A 880 27.25 -33.60 -12.89
N LEU A 881 27.69 -32.40 -13.27
CA LEU A 881 27.28 -31.68 -14.48
C LEU A 881 28.42 -31.75 -15.51
N ASN A 882 28.10 -32.08 -16.76
CA ASN A 882 29.06 -32.18 -17.86
C ASN A 882 28.34 -31.98 -19.21
N GLY A 883 28.97 -32.23 -20.36
CA GLY A 883 28.29 -32.20 -21.66
C GLY A 883 27.62 -30.87 -21.94
N ASP A 884 26.31 -30.88 -22.20
CA ASP A 884 25.53 -29.68 -22.49
C ASP A 884 25.49 -28.72 -21.29
N GLU A 885 25.35 -29.22 -20.05
CA GLU A 885 25.30 -28.43 -18.80
C GLU A 885 26.52 -27.52 -18.61
N THR A 886 27.67 -27.92 -19.14
CA THR A 886 28.94 -27.16 -19.09
C THR A 886 29.39 -26.65 -20.47
N ARG A 887 28.61 -26.89 -21.52
CA ARG A 887 28.99 -26.70 -22.92
C ARG A 887 30.39 -27.23 -23.23
N HIS A 888 30.64 -28.48 -22.85
CA HIS A 888 31.93 -29.14 -23.03
C HIS A 888 33.09 -28.39 -22.35
N GLY A 889 32.84 -27.83 -21.16
CA GLY A 889 33.83 -27.10 -20.37
C GLY A 889 33.93 -25.59 -20.66
N GLU A 890 33.14 -25.06 -21.59
CA GLU A 890 33.17 -23.63 -21.94
C GLU A 890 32.50 -22.75 -20.88
N PHE A 891 31.29 -23.10 -20.42
CA PHE A 891 30.57 -22.33 -19.41
C PHE A 891 29.52 -23.16 -18.67
N MET A 892 29.31 -22.87 -17.40
CA MET A 892 28.30 -23.52 -16.56
C MET A 892 26.93 -22.88 -16.78
N MET A 893 25.92 -23.66 -17.18
CA MET A 893 24.55 -23.18 -17.40
C MET A 893 23.72 -23.19 -16.11
N MET A 894 23.09 -22.05 -15.79
CA MET A 894 22.17 -21.84 -14.68
C MET A 894 20.85 -21.27 -15.24
N PRO A 895 20.02 -22.08 -15.93
CA PRO A 895 18.88 -21.61 -16.71
C PRO A 895 17.70 -21.12 -15.84
N ASN A 896 16.72 -20.48 -16.47
CA ASN A 896 15.42 -20.18 -15.85
C ASN A 896 14.56 -21.44 -15.72
N ASP A 897 13.50 -21.36 -14.91
CA ASP A 897 12.56 -22.47 -14.69
C ASP A 897 11.88 -22.92 -16.01
N ASP A 898 11.69 -21.99 -16.95
CA ASP A 898 11.16 -22.23 -18.30
C ASP A 898 12.05 -21.56 -19.38
N PRO A 899 13.09 -22.25 -19.88
CA PRO A 899 13.97 -21.72 -20.92
C PRO A 899 13.26 -21.66 -22.28
N ASP A 900 13.34 -20.50 -22.97
CA ASP A 900 12.76 -20.35 -24.30
C ASP A 900 13.63 -21.03 -25.38
N TYR A 901 13.16 -22.16 -25.91
CA TYR A 901 13.85 -22.90 -26.97
C TYR A 901 13.61 -22.35 -28.38
N GLY A 902 12.77 -21.33 -28.58
CA GLY A 902 12.55 -20.71 -29.90
C GLY A 902 12.05 -21.70 -30.98
N GLY A 903 11.36 -22.77 -30.56
CA GLY A 903 10.93 -23.85 -31.46
C GLY A 903 12.00 -24.90 -31.77
N PHE A 904 13.20 -24.81 -31.20
CA PHE A 904 14.22 -25.86 -31.30
C PHE A 904 13.75 -27.12 -30.57
N PRO A 905 13.79 -28.31 -31.20
CA PRO A 905 13.10 -29.49 -30.68
C PRO A 905 13.86 -30.24 -29.56
N ILE A 906 15.10 -29.87 -29.25
CA ILE A 906 15.95 -30.57 -28.29
C ILE A 906 16.20 -29.67 -27.07
N ALA A 907 15.94 -30.19 -25.88
CA ALA A 907 16.15 -29.49 -24.62
C ALA A 907 17.64 -29.45 -24.22
N VAL A 908 18.43 -28.61 -24.88
CA VAL A 908 19.90 -28.47 -24.69
C VAL A 908 20.30 -27.30 -23.78
N THR A 909 19.39 -26.86 -22.91
CA THR A 909 19.71 -25.95 -21.80
C THR A 909 19.45 -26.60 -20.43
N PRO A 910 19.97 -27.83 -20.16
CA PRO A 910 19.93 -28.39 -18.82
C PRO A 910 20.86 -27.62 -17.89
N GLY A 911 20.50 -27.49 -16.62
CA GLY A 911 21.39 -26.89 -15.61
C GLY A 911 21.01 -27.31 -14.20
N ALA A 912 21.58 -26.63 -13.21
CA ALA A 912 21.31 -26.91 -11.80
C ALA A 912 19.87 -26.55 -11.42
N ARG A 913 19.03 -27.56 -11.16
CA ARG A 913 17.63 -27.38 -10.73
C ARG A 913 17.50 -26.81 -9.33
N THR A 914 18.51 -27.05 -8.49
CA THR A 914 18.61 -26.43 -7.16
C THR A 914 18.98 -24.95 -7.21
N CYS A 915 19.34 -24.42 -8.39
CA CYS A 915 19.93 -23.09 -8.57
C CYS A 915 21.24 -22.89 -7.80
N ILE A 916 21.92 -23.97 -7.41
CA ILE A 916 23.21 -23.96 -6.71
C ILE A 916 24.16 -24.94 -7.41
N ALA A 917 25.30 -24.45 -7.87
CA ALA A 917 26.34 -25.27 -8.49
C ALA A 917 27.73 -24.92 -7.95
N GLU A 918 28.59 -25.93 -7.78
CA GLU A 918 30.03 -25.74 -7.55
C GLU A 918 30.78 -26.01 -8.86
N VAL A 919 31.72 -25.13 -9.19
CA VAL A 919 32.59 -25.24 -10.35
C VAL A 919 34.04 -25.23 -9.89
N GLU A 920 34.82 -26.18 -10.38
CA GLU A 920 36.27 -26.12 -10.34
C GLU A 920 36.78 -25.70 -11.72
N ALA A 921 37.40 -24.53 -11.79
CA ALA A 921 38.01 -24.00 -12.99
C ALA A 921 39.49 -24.40 -13.08
N TYR A 922 40.07 -24.27 -14.27
CA TYR A 922 41.50 -24.51 -14.48
C TYR A 922 42.07 -23.57 -15.53
N TRP A 923 43.39 -23.49 -15.54
CA TRP A 923 44.18 -22.92 -16.62
C TRP A 923 45.42 -23.79 -16.86
N ILE A 924 45.97 -23.74 -18.07
CA ILE A 924 47.19 -24.44 -18.47
C ILE A 924 48.11 -23.40 -19.10
N ALA A 925 49.39 -23.41 -18.75
CA ALA A 925 50.45 -22.70 -19.45
C ALA A 925 51.37 -23.74 -20.10
N GLU A 926 51.88 -23.43 -21.30
CA GLU A 926 52.92 -24.22 -21.94
C GLU A 926 54.27 -23.92 -21.27
N ASP A 927 55.02 -24.96 -20.91
CA ASP A 927 56.42 -24.80 -20.52
C ASP A 927 57.29 -24.51 -21.75
N GLU A 928 58.53 -24.01 -21.57
CA GLU A 928 59.46 -23.81 -22.71
C GLU A 928 59.74 -25.11 -23.49
N ASP A 929 59.59 -26.27 -22.86
CA ASP A 929 59.76 -27.58 -23.49
C ASP A 929 58.52 -28.04 -24.29
N ASP A 930 57.35 -27.41 -24.09
CA ASP A 930 56.09 -27.71 -24.82
C ASP A 930 55.94 -26.87 -26.12
N ARG A 931 56.74 -25.81 -26.28
CA ARG A 931 56.78 -24.93 -27.47
C ARG A 931 57.74 -25.42 -28.54
#